data_AF-A0A3B8LV51-F1
#
_entry.id   AF-A0A3B8LV51-F1
#
_cell.length_a   1.000
_cell.length_b   1.000
_cell.length_c   1.000
_cell.angle_alpha   90.00
_cell.angle_beta   90.00
_cell.angle_gamma   90.00
#
_symmetry.space_group_name_H-M   'P 1'
#
loop_
_entity.id
_entity.type
_entity.pdbx_description
1 polymer ?
#
loop_
_entity_poly.entity_id
_entity_poly.type
_entity_poly.pdbx_seq_one_letter_code
_entity_poly.pdbx_strand_id
1 'polypeptide(L)'
;MADSQDVWGIDIGQAGLKAVQLRYAEAADQVLAMGHAYIKYGDPDSPKILSQPDAVPEELIPQAIERFIENNDVDGARVAISLPGPTSLARFINLPPVESNKVAEIVKYEAKQQIPFDLDDVIWDFQKISGSVDEDSGYMLNAEVGLFAMKREQVFETLQPFLDAGLEVDLVQIAPLALYNFVCYDQMGVRVDEEPADDDEYTIVLDMGTDNTTLLITNGAKIWIRNVPLGGNHFTRALTKEMKLTFAKAEHLKCHATKSEDPRAVFQALRPVFNEYVSEIQRSIGYFSSVNRDAKIVRVLGCGNGFKLAGLQKFLQQSLQYDVERAETLQAVIGEKVLNSNEFQDNVLTFSVPLGLALQSLDVTRVHTTLLPREIKTARLIREKKPWAVLAASLALSVMAVDMVPRGCVARSIQNEAVVKAAKDSDKAYGEITGKQGEYDTLVGTFDEEQIRQQTLLGGSDRRELIPEILKAINECLPHEVGNQKDIQNLLRRNRVHVSYVVHKRHGDLKTGWFDKILQSVDGRAYMDETDKGAPPSGSGYVFTLIGEHFHKGQAAGDQLQFYVQNTLLTNLRQPKMKALGVTHPTITSFKSDVVNYDPTGRVKMSATSGGAGAATFGGFGAPAAAKRKTTAKNVKFEKVDKTTFQIEFVWKPTPPSARQVAAATAPGAQPGAAAPG
;
A
#
# COMPACT_ATOMS: atom_id res chain seq x y z
N MET A 1 -13.04 33.42 -18.11
CA MET A 1 -12.36 34.27 -17.11
C MET A 1 -13.21 34.15 -15.88
N ALA A 2 -12.69 33.61 -14.78
CA ALA A 2 -13.49 33.54 -13.56
C ALA A 2 -13.69 34.99 -13.10
N ASP A 3 -14.93 35.45 -13.02
CA ASP A 3 -15.22 36.71 -12.34
C ASP A 3 -14.62 36.61 -10.94
N SER A 4 -13.84 37.62 -10.54
CA SER A 4 -13.23 37.63 -9.22
C SER A 4 -14.33 37.61 -8.16
N GLN A 5 -14.30 36.57 -7.33
CA GLN A 5 -15.32 36.32 -6.32
C GLN A 5 -15.24 37.37 -5.22
N ASP A 6 -16.39 37.94 -4.84
CA ASP A 6 -16.48 38.85 -3.70
C ASP A 6 -16.12 38.15 -2.40
N VAL A 7 -15.55 38.90 -1.47
CA VAL A 7 -15.15 38.41 -0.16
C VAL A 7 -15.67 39.34 0.94
N TRP A 8 -16.40 38.77 1.89
CA TRP A 8 -16.81 39.44 3.12
C TRP A 8 -15.86 39.10 4.25
N GLY A 9 -15.19 40.11 4.82
CA GLY A 9 -14.50 39.98 6.10
C GLY A 9 -15.42 40.46 7.21
N ILE A 10 -15.71 39.61 8.20
CA ILE A 10 -16.68 39.85 9.27
C ILE A 10 -16.02 39.71 10.65
N ASP A 11 -16.18 40.73 11.49
CA ASP A 11 -15.70 40.76 12.88
C ASP A 11 -16.88 40.87 13.84
N ILE A 12 -17.03 39.87 14.73
CA ILE A 12 -17.99 39.91 15.84
C ILE A 12 -17.31 40.61 17.02
N GLY A 13 -17.48 41.92 17.10
CA GLY A 13 -17.03 42.70 18.24
C GLY A 13 -18.04 42.69 19.40
N GLN A 14 -17.60 43.17 20.57
CA GLN A 14 -18.47 43.35 21.75
C GLN A 14 -19.56 44.43 21.57
N ALA A 15 -19.32 45.42 20.69
CA ALA A 15 -20.25 46.53 20.45
C ALA A 15 -21.06 46.39 19.15
N GLY A 16 -20.83 45.32 18.37
CA GLY A 16 -21.55 45.05 17.13
C GLY A 16 -20.76 44.18 16.15
N LEU A 17 -21.47 43.67 15.17
CA LEU A 17 -20.94 42.98 14.00
C LEU A 17 -20.46 44.01 12.98
N LYS A 18 -19.24 43.87 12.48
CA LYS A 18 -18.66 44.75 11.46
C LYS A 18 -18.26 43.91 10.27
N ALA A 19 -18.57 44.36 9.07
CA ALA A 19 -18.24 43.64 7.85
C ALA A 19 -17.75 44.59 6.76
N VAL A 20 -16.83 44.11 5.93
CA VAL A 20 -16.39 44.79 4.71
C VAL A 20 -16.36 43.79 3.57
N GLN A 21 -16.89 44.20 2.42
CA GLN A 21 -16.87 43.43 1.19
C GLN A 21 -15.79 43.97 0.26
N LEU A 22 -14.86 43.11 -0.12
CA LEU A 22 -13.79 43.43 -1.06
C LEU A 22 -13.88 42.55 -2.31
N ARG A 23 -13.46 43.11 -3.45
CA ARG A 23 -13.25 42.40 -4.71
C ARG A 23 -11.85 42.71 -5.23
N TYR A 24 -11.12 41.70 -5.66
CA TYR A 24 -9.84 41.93 -6.35
C TYR A 24 -10.07 42.07 -7.86
N ALA A 25 -9.67 43.20 -8.43
CA ALA A 25 -9.74 43.45 -9.86
C ALA A 25 -8.41 43.06 -10.51
N GLU A 26 -8.26 41.80 -10.91
CA GLU A 26 -7.01 41.26 -11.49
C GLU A 26 -6.47 42.10 -12.64
N ALA A 27 -7.34 42.62 -13.52
CA ALA A 27 -6.93 43.41 -14.68
C ALA A 27 -6.29 44.76 -14.32
N ALA A 28 -6.61 45.31 -13.14
CA ALA A 28 -6.10 46.59 -12.66
C ALA A 28 -5.11 46.45 -11.51
N ASP A 29 -4.88 45.22 -11.01
CA ASP A 29 -4.12 44.93 -9.79
C ASP A 29 -4.56 45.79 -8.59
N GLN A 30 -5.87 45.86 -8.37
CA GLN A 30 -6.48 46.74 -7.37
C GLN A 30 -7.53 46.00 -6.53
N VAL A 31 -7.59 46.36 -5.24
CA VAL A 31 -8.64 45.90 -4.33
C VAL A 31 -9.74 46.94 -4.24
N LEU A 32 -10.95 46.54 -4.63
CA LEU A 32 -12.15 47.36 -4.64
C LEU A 32 -12.99 47.11 -3.38
N ALA A 33 -13.35 48.17 -2.65
CA ALA A 33 -14.37 48.13 -1.61
C ALA A 33 -15.76 48.18 -2.25
N MET A 34 -16.49 47.07 -2.13
CA MET A 34 -17.80 46.87 -2.76
C MET A 34 -18.96 47.17 -1.79
N GLY A 35 -18.75 46.95 -0.50
CA GLY A 35 -19.76 47.09 0.54
C GLY A 35 -19.16 47.14 1.95
N HIS A 36 -19.97 47.56 2.90
CA HIS A 36 -19.64 47.55 4.33
C HIS A 36 -20.93 47.42 5.15
N ALA A 37 -20.81 46.94 6.38
CA ALA A 37 -21.91 46.92 7.33
C ALA A 37 -21.39 47.11 8.75
N TYR A 38 -22.06 47.93 9.55
CA TYR A 38 -21.83 47.99 11.00
C TYR A 38 -23.15 47.85 11.77
N ILE A 39 -23.40 46.65 12.28
CA ILE A 39 -24.64 46.29 12.96
C ILE A 39 -24.39 46.27 14.46
N LYS A 40 -24.88 47.30 15.14
CA LYS A 40 -24.88 47.38 16.60
C LYS A 40 -25.92 46.41 17.17
N TYR A 41 -25.62 45.81 18.32
CA TYR A 41 -26.55 44.89 18.98
C TYR A 41 -27.72 45.63 19.62
N GLY A 42 -28.87 44.95 19.67
CA GLY A 42 -30.10 45.46 20.29
C GLY A 42 -30.91 46.35 19.35
N ASP A 43 -31.62 47.29 19.95
CA ASP A 43 -32.43 48.27 19.23
C ASP A 43 -31.53 49.36 18.62
N PRO A 44 -31.72 49.78 17.35
CA PRO A 44 -30.99 50.89 16.75
C PRO A 44 -30.98 52.17 17.59
N ASP A 45 -32.07 52.46 18.30
CA ASP A 45 -32.21 53.64 19.15
C ASP A 45 -31.60 53.45 20.55
N SER A 46 -31.34 52.20 20.95
CA SER A 46 -30.75 51.84 22.24
C SER A 46 -29.75 50.68 22.10
N PRO A 47 -28.57 50.93 21.52
CA PRO A 47 -27.59 49.90 21.26
C PRO A 47 -27.03 49.30 22.56
N LYS A 48 -26.83 47.98 22.56
CA LYS A 48 -26.24 47.22 23.67
C LYS A 48 -24.81 46.82 23.37
N ILE A 49 -24.03 46.68 24.43
CA ILE A 49 -22.70 46.07 24.41
C ILE A 49 -22.83 44.69 25.07
N LEU A 50 -22.25 43.65 24.48
CA LEU A 50 -22.41 42.27 24.95
C LEU A 50 -21.89 42.04 26.39
N SER A 51 -20.96 42.86 26.86
CA SER A 51 -20.46 42.82 28.25
C SER A 51 -21.35 43.54 29.27
N GLN A 52 -22.51 44.07 28.86
CA GLN A 52 -23.51 44.59 29.80
C GLN A 52 -24.25 43.43 30.50
N PRO A 53 -24.62 43.56 31.79
CA PRO A 53 -25.28 42.48 32.54
C PRO A 53 -26.63 42.02 31.97
N ASP A 54 -27.32 42.87 31.21
CA ASP A 54 -28.62 42.63 30.59
C ASP A 54 -28.53 42.32 29.08
N ALA A 55 -27.32 42.12 28.56
CA ALA A 55 -27.09 41.63 27.21
C ALA A 55 -27.02 40.10 27.23
N VAL A 56 -27.71 39.47 26.27
CA VAL A 56 -27.70 38.01 26.08
C VAL A 56 -27.02 37.74 24.72
N PRO A 57 -25.70 37.44 24.70
CA PRO A 57 -24.95 37.26 23.46
C PRO A 57 -25.55 36.20 22.53
N GLU A 58 -26.09 35.12 23.10
CA GLU A 58 -26.71 34.00 22.39
C GLU A 58 -27.95 34.41 21.59
N GLU A 59 -28.59 35.54 21.95
CA GLU A 59 -29.72 36.10 21.20
C GLU A 59 -29.26 37.24 20.28
N LEU A 60 -28.36 38.11 20.76
CA LEU A 60 -27.96 39.33 20.07
C LEU A 60 -27.05 39.08 18.86
N ILE A 61 -26.17 38.06 18.94
CA ILE A 61 -25.26 37.73 17.84
C ILE A 61 -26.02 37.14 16.65
N PRO A 62 -26.88 36.10 16.80
CA PRO A 62 -27.67 35.59 15.68
C PRO A 62 -28.56 36.67 15.03
N GLN A 63 -29.22 37.52 15.82
CA GLN A 63 -30.02 38.64 15.28
C GLN A 63 -29.19 39.62 14.45
N ALA A 64 -27.94 39.90 14.87
CA ALA A 64 -27.06 40.76 14.08
C ALA A 64 -26.61 40.10 12.78
N ILE A 65 -26.38 38.78 12.78
CA ILE A 65 -26.06 38.00 11.58
C ILE A 65 -27.26 37.94 10.63
N GLU A 66 -28.46 37.69 11.13
CA GLU A 66 -29.69 37.73 10.32
C GLU A 66 -29.88 39.08 9.66
N ARG A 67 -29.75 40.18 10.42
CA ARG A 67 -29.78 41.55 9.86
C ARG A 67 -28.66 41.79 8.84
N PHE A 68 -27.50 41.18 9.02
CA PHE A 68 -26.41 41.29 8.05
C PHE A 68 -26.79 40.64 6.72
N ILE A 69 -27.32 39.41 6.77
CA ILE A 69 -27.77 38.65 5.61
C ILE A 69 -28.94 39.35 4.91
N GLU A 70 -29.91 39.89 5.65
CA GLU A 70 -31.07 40.60 5.08
C GLU A 70 -30.67 41.88 4.34
N ASN A 71 -29.66 42.59 4.83
CA ASN A 71 -29.25 43.89 4.28
C ASN A 71 -28.18 43.79 3.19
N ASN A 72 -27.54 42.65 2.98
CA ASN A 72 -26.39 42.51 2.11
C ASN A 72 -26.49 41.28 1.21
N ASP A 73 -25.96 41.39 -0.02
CA ASP A 73 -25.78 40.23 -0.88
C ASP A 73 -24.56 39.43 -0.43
N VAL A 74 -24.84 38.29 0.17
CA VAL A 74 -23.84 37.32 0.65
C VAL A 74 -23.74 36.10 -0.28
N ASP A 75 -24.65 35.97 -1.25
CA ASP A 75 -24.71 34.80 -2.12
C ASP A 75 -23.53 34.78 -3.09
N GLY A 76 -22.83 33.65 -3.11
CA GLY A 76 -21.66 33.47 -3.98
C GLY A 76 -20.42 34.24 -3.52
N ALA A 77 -20.45 35.01 -2.43
CA ALA A 77 -19.28 35.60 -1.82
C ALA A 77 -18.57 34.61 -0.88
N ARG A 78 -17.25 34.72 -0.74
CA ARG A 78 -16.51 34.03 0.34
C ARG A 78 -16.66 34.79 1.66
N VAL A 79 -16.75 34.10 2.78
CA VAL A 79 -16.87 34.71 4.10
C VAL A 79 -15.66 34.38 4.96
N ALA A 80 -14.98 35.41 5.43
CA ALA A 80 -13.89 35.33 6.39
C ALA A 80 -14.33 35.90 7.74
N ILE A 81 -14.06 35.21 8.84
CA ILE A 81 -14.41 35.68 10.19
C ILE A 81 -13.18 35.78 11.09
N SER A 82 -13.23 36.70 12.06
CA SER A 82 -12.22 36.83 13.11
C SER A 82 -12.53 35.97 14.34
N LEU A 83 -11.47 35.60 15.06
CA LEU A 83 -11.51 35.08 16.41
C LEU A 83 -10.91 36.10 17.39
N PRO A 84 -11.45 36.23 18.62
CA PRO A 84 -10.94 37.18 19.59
C PRO A 84 -9.46 36.93 19.95
N GLY A 85 -8.66 38.00 19.91
CA GLY A 85 -7.23 37.96 20.26
C GLY A 85 -6.94 37.38 21.66
N PRO A 86 -7.64 37.78 22.74
CA PRO A 86 -7.33 37.35 24.10
C PRO A 86 -7.44 35.84 24.37
N THR A 87 -8.30 35.14 23.62
CA THR A 87 -8.50 33.68 23.73
C THR A 87 -7.64 32.89 22.75
N SER A 88 -6.98 33.59 21.81
CA SER A 88 -6.04 32.99 20.86
C SER A 88 -4.61 32.97 21.40
N LEU A 89 -3.85 31.96 20.98
CA LEU A 89 -2.42 31.85 21.21
C LEU A 89 -1.68 32.24 19.93
N ALA A 90 -0.75 33.18 20.04
CA ALA A 90 0.22 33.52 19.00
C ALA A 90 1.62 33.39 19.62
N ARG A 91 2.45 32.48 19.07
CA ARG A 91 3.82 32.24 19.52
C ARG A 91 4.76 32.25 18.33
N PHE A 92 5.83 33.02 18.42
CA PHE A 92 6.87 33.08 17.40
C PHE A 92 8.07 32.26 17.89
N ILE A 93 8.52 31.32 17.06
CA ILE A 93 9.64 30.43 17.37
C ILE A 93 10.66 30.46 16.25
N ASN A 94 11.94 30.38 16.65
CA ASN A 94 13.04 30.22 15.73
C ASN A 94 13.33 28.74 15.54
N LEU A 95 13.28 28.28 14.29
CA LEU A 95 13.63 26.91 13.94
C LEU A 95 15.14 26.77 13.75
N PRO A 96 15.71 25.63 14.15
CA PRO A 96 17.07 25.29 13.75
C PRO A 96 17.17 25.14 12.22
N PRO A 97 18.38 25.20 11.64
CA PRO A 97 18.59 24.94 10.23
C PRO A 97 17.91 23.64 9.77
N VAL A 98 16.96 23.75 8.85
CA VAL A 98 16.14 22.63 8.38
C VAL A 98 15.93 22.71 6.87
N GLU A 99 15.97 21.57 6.20
CA GLU A 99 15.59 21.47 4.79
C GLU A 99 14.16 21.99 4.57
N SER A 100 13.93 22.79 3.53
CA SER A 100 12.64 23.46 3.28
C SER A 100 11.43 22.51 3.23
N ASN A 101 11.63 21.27 2.78
CA ASN A 101 10.60 20.22 2.72
C ASN A 101 10.24 19.60 4.09
N LYS A 102 11.10 19.72 5.10
CA LYS A 102 10.93 19.15 6.45
C LYS A 102 10.41 20.16 7.48
N VAL A 103 10.26 21.43 7.09
CA VAL A 103 9.78 22.51 7.97
C VAL A 103 8.47 22.13 8.65
N ALA A 104 7.48 21.62 7.91
CA ALA A 104 6.18 21.26 8.46
C ALA A 104 6.26 20.15 9.53
N GLU A 105 7.20 19.20 9.37
CA GLU A 105 7.41 18.13 10.35
C GLU A 105 8.01 18.67 11.64
N ILE A 106 9.08 19.49 11.53
CA ILE A 106 9.72 20.11 12.70
C ILE A 106 8.74 21.04 13.43
N VAL A 107 8.00 21.86 12.69
CA VAL A 107 6.98 22.74 13.27
C VAL A 107 5.95 21.94 14.07
N LYS A 108 5.56 20.75 13.62
CA LYS A 108 4.65 19.88 14.38
C LYS A 108 5.25 19.40 15.70
N TYR A 109 6.56 19.10 15.74
CA TYR A 109 7.25 18.74 16.98
C TYR A 109 7.38 19.93 17.94
N GLU A 110 7.73 21.10 17.42
CA GLU A 110 7.83 22.34 18.21
C GLU A 110 6.45 22.78 18.73
N ALA A 111 5.41 22.70 17.90
CA ALA A 111 4.04 23.06 18.29
C ALA A 111 3.57 22.29 19.53
N LYS A 112 3.92 21.00 19.64
CA LYS A 112 3.58 20.18 20.81
C LYS A 112 4.23 20.67 22.12
N GLN A 113 5.36 21.36 22.03
CA GLN A 113 6.06 21.92 23.20
C GLN A 113 5.59 23.34 23.54
N GLN A 114 5.23 24.12 22.51
CA GLN A 114 4.90 25.54 22.63
C GLN A 114 3.42 25.80 22.92
N ILE A 115 2.53 24.90 22.48
CA ILE A 115 1.10 24.98 22.76
C ILE A 115 0.84 24.30 24.12
N PRO A 116 0.29 25.02 25.11
CA PRO A 116 0.10 24.51 26.47
C PRO A 116 -1.13 23.58 26.61
N PHE A 117 -1.64 23.06 25.50
CA PHE A 117 -2.83 22.22 25.41
C PHE A 117 -2.54 21.04 24.49
N ASP A 118 -3.36 19.98 24.60
CA ASP A 118 -3.24 18.86 23.66
C ASP A 118 -3.60 19.32 22.24
N LEU A 119 -2.85 18.85 21.24
CA LEU A 119 -3.03 19.23 19.85
C LEU A 119 -4.36 18.73 19.27
N ASP A 120 -4.97 17.72 19.89
CA ASP A 120 -6.29 17.20 19.49
C ASP A 120 -7.44 18.12 19.93
N ASP A 121 -7.26 18.83 21.05
CA ASP A 121 -8.24 19.75 21.66
C ASP A 121 -8.15 21.18 21.13
N VAL A 122 -7.11 21.49 20.34
CA VAL A 122 -6.92 22.80 19.72
C VAL A 122 -6.96 22.73 18.21
N ILE A 123 -7.45 23.81 17.61
CA ILE A 123 -7.23 24.06 16.19
C ILE A 123 -6.04 25.00 16.11
N TRP A 124 -5.06 24.61 15.31
CA TRP A 124 -3.83 25.37 15.14
C TRP A 124 -3.33 25.30 13.72
N ASP A 125 -2.60 26.34 13.34
CA ASP A 125 -1.91 26.45 12.06
C ASP A 125 -0.64 27.28 12.23
N PHE A 126 0.22 27.29 11.22
CA PHE A 126 1.51 28.00 11.29
C PHE A 126 1.80 28.82 10.05
N GLN A 127 2.47 29.96 10.25
CA GLN A 127 2.92 30.84 9.18
C GLN A 127 4.44 30.96 9.22
N LYS A 128 5.11 30.78 8.09
CA LYS A 128 6.50 31.22 7.95
C LYS A 128 6.52 32.76 7.91
N ILE A 129 7.23 33.38 8.86
CA ILE A 129 7.34 34.84 8.97
C ILE A 129 8.57 35.34 8.22
N SER A 130 9.72 34.75 8.55
CA SER A 130 11.02 35.10 7.97
C SER A 130 11.90 33.85 7.81
N GLY A 131 13.03 33.99 7.13
CA GLY A 131 14.04 32.93 6.94
C GLY A 131 14.50 32.83 5.50
N SER A 132 15.81 32.87 5.31
CA SER A 132 16.46 32.73 4.01
C SER A 132 16.68 31.26 3.67
N VAL A 133 16.49 30.93 2.40
CA VAL A 133 16.91 29.63 1.86
C VAL A 133 18.35 29.78 1.40
N ASP A 134 19.22 28.95 1.92
CA ASP A 134 20.58 28.81 1.41
C ASP A 134 20.52 28.03 0.08
N GLU A 135 20.82 28.70 -1.03
CA GLU A 135 20.71 28.14 -2.38
C GLU A 135 21.67 26.97 -2.62
N ASP A 136 22.82 26.93 -1.93
CA ASP A 136 23.82 25.88 -2.08
C ASP A 136 23.44 24.59 -1.34
N SER A 137 22.74 24.71 -0.21
CA SER A 137 22.45 23.59 0.69
C SER A 137 20.96 23.19 0.74
N GLY A 138 20.05 24.08 0.31
CA GLY A 138 18.60 23.88 0.37
C GLY A 138 18.00 24.00 1.79
N TYR A 139 18.82 24.38 2.77
CA TYR A 139 18.41 24.59 4.16
C TYR A 139 17.84 25.99 4.35
N MET A 140 16.81 26.10 5.19
CA MET A 140 16.38 27.39 5.70
C MET A 140 17.21 27.75 6.94
N LEU A 141 17.87 28.89 6.87
CA LEU A 141 18.63 29.48 7.99
C LEU A 141 17.78 30.56 8.66
N ASN A 142 17.87 30.66 9.99
CA ASN A 142 17.16 31.66 10.80
C ASN A 142 15.64 31.71 10.51
N ALA A 143 15.02 30.56 10.28
CA ALA A 143 13.59 30.51 9.97
C ALA A 143 12.76 30.81 11.21
N GLU A 144 11.99 31.90 11.17
CA GLU A 144 11.02 32.23 12.20
C GLU A 144 9.61 31.80 11.75
N VAL A 145 8.93 31.07 12.63
CA VAL A 145 7.57 30.56 12.39
C VAL A 145 6.64 31.07 13.48
N GLY A 146 5.51 31.62 13.06
CA GLY A 146 4.39 31.96 13.93
C GLY A 146 3.46 30.76 14.07
N LEU A 147 3.28 30.27 15.29
CA LEU A 147 2.28 29.29 15.69
C LEU A 147 1.03 30.01 16.18
N PHE A 148 -0.11 29.68 15.59
CA PHE A 148 -1.40 30.24 15.96
C PHE A 148 -2.34 29.12 16.37
N ALA A 149 -2.94 29.22 17.56
CA ALA A 149 -3.80 28.17 18.09
C ALA A 149 -4.96 28.74 18.89
N MET A 150 -6.08 28.02 18.90
CA MET A 150 -7.23 28.30 19.76
C MET A 150 -7.92 27.00 20.14
N LYS A 151 -8.55 26.96 21.32
CA LYS A 151 -9.32 25.79 21.74
C LYS A 151 -10.44 25.53 20.76
N ARG A 152 -10.61 24.26 20.37
CA ARG A 152 -11.62 23.84 19.40
C ARG A 152 -13.02 24.34 19.78
N GLU A 153 -13.40 24.20 21.05
CA GLU A 153 -14.69 24.67 21.59
C GLU A 153 -14.94 26.16 21.31
N GLN A 154 -13.95 27.02 21.54
CA GLN A 154 -14.09 28.47 21.36
C GLN A 154 -14.18 28.88 19.87
N VAL A 155 -13.50 28.13 19.00
CA VAL A 155 -13.65 28.32 17.54
C VAL A 155 -15.07 27.96 17.12
N PHE A 156 -15.61 26.83 17.59
CA PHE A 156 -16.99 26.44 17.29
C PHE A 156 -18.02 27.39 17.89
N GLU A 157 -17.80 27.91 19.11
CA GLU A 157 -18.68 28.92 19.73
C GLU A 157 -18.83 30.17 18.85
N THR A 158 -17.72 30.64 18.26
CA THR A 158 -17.75 31.80 17.35
C THR A 158 -18.34 31.46 15.98
N LEU A 159 -18.13 30.23 15.52
CA LEU A 159 -18.54 29.77 14.19
C LEU A 159 -20.01 29.35 14.11
N GLN A 160 -20.56 28.80 15.20
CA GLN A 160 -21.89 28.20 15.26
C GLN A 160 -23.01 29.16 14.80
N PRO A 161 -23.04 30.45 15.23
CA PRO A 161 -24.07 31.38 14.78
C PRO A 161 -24.09 31.60 13.25
N PHE A 162 -22.93 31.52 12.58
CA PHE A 162 -22.86 31.61 11.12
C PHE A 162 -23.41 30.34 10.47
N LEU A 163 -23.04 29.17 11.00
CA LEU A 163 -23.53 27.88 10.49
C LEU A 163 -25.04 27.74 10.64
N ASP A 164 -25.59 28.16 11.77
CA ASP A 164 -27.04 28.13 12.04
C ASP A 164 -27.82 29.08 11.11
N ALA A 165 -27.21 30.21 10.75
CA ALA A 165 -27.75 31.16 9.77
C ALA A 165 -27.56 30.68 8.30
N GLY A 166 -26.96 29.51 8.07
CA GLY A 166 -26.69 28.98 6.73
C GLY A 166 -25.55 29.68 5.99
N LEU A 167 -24.76 30.52 6.67
CA LEU A 167 -23.57 31.15 6.10
C LEU A 167 -22.37 30.20 6.13
N GLU A 168 -21.72 30.09 4.99
CA GLU A 168 -20.53 29.26 4.85
C GLU A 168 -19.28 30.10 5.07
N VAL A 169 -18.51 29.74 6.10
CA VAL A 169 -17.26 30.43 6.42
C VAL A 169 -16.09 29.74 5.70
N ASP A 170 -15.38 30.51 4.87
CA ASP A 170 -14.22 30.13 4.08
C ASP A 170 -12.91 30.24 4.86
N LEU A 171 -12.80 31.26 5.70
CA LEU A 171 -11.59 31.59 6.43
C LEU A 171 -11.93 31.94 7.87
N VAL A 172 -11.25 31.31 8.82
CA VAL A 172 -11.27 31.72 10.23
C VAL A 172 -9.86 32.15 10.61
N GLN A 173 -9.71 33.36 11.15
CA GLN A 173 -8.41 33.93 11.51
C GLN A 173 -8.47 34.68 12.85
N ILE A 174 -7.35 34.77 13.57
CA ILE A 174 -7.29 35.59 14.79
C ILE A 174 -7.29 37.09 14.45
N ALA A 175 -8.03 37.90 15.20
CA ALA A 175 -8.14 39.34 14.96
C ALA A 175 -6.79 40.07 14.90
N PRO A 176 -5.77 39.76 15.74
CA PRO A 176 -4.46 40.41 15.64
C PRO A 176 -3.73 40.16 14.32
N LEU A 177 -3.91 38.99 13.72
CA LEU A 177 -3.26 38.63 12.46
C LEU A 177 -4.00 39.21 11.26
N ALA A 178 -5.33 39.30 11.34
CA ALA A 178 -6.11 40.12 10.41
C ALA A 178 -5.70 41.60 10.48
N LEU A 179 -5.54 42.15 11.68
CA LEU A 179 -5.03 43.53 11.84
C LEU A 179 -3.66 43.72 11.18
N TYR A 180 -2.74 42.75 11.34
CA TYR A 180 -1.46 42.74 10.65
C TYR A 180 -1.62 42.78 9.12
N ASN A 181 -2.51 41.94 8.56
CA ASN A 181 -2.79 41.91 7.13
C ASN A 181 -3.27 43.25 6.59
N PHE A 182 -4.18 43.93 7.31
CA PHE A 182 -4.62 45.28 6.97
C PHE A 182 -3.47 46.28 6.97
N VAL A 183 -2.66 46.31 8.03
CA VAL A 183 -1.57 47.27 8.18
C VAL A 183 -0.51 47.07 7.11
N CYS A 184 -0.10 45.83 6.85
CA CYS A 184 0.91 45.53 5.85
C CYS A 184 0.45 45.90 4.45
N TYR A 185 -0.77 45.51 4.06
CA TYR A 185 -1.28 45.79 2.73
C TYR A 185 -1.60 47.27 2.53
N ASP A 186 -2.39 47.85 3.43
CA ASP A 186 -2.99 49.17 3.22
C ASP A 186 -2.13 50.31 3.77
N GLN A 187 -1.37 50.12 4.85
CA GLN A 187 -0.63 51.20 5.50
C GLN A 187 0.88 51.17 5.22
N MET A 188 1.43 50.02 4.86
CA MET A 188 2.86 49.83 4.54
C MET A 188 3.13 49.52 3.07
N GLY A 189 2.11 49.18 2.28
CA GLY A 189 2.26 48.87 0.86
C GLY A 189 2.88 47.50 0.55
N VAL A 190 3.00 46.60 1.54
CA VAL A 190 3.55 45.25 1.34
C VAL A 190 2.59 44.41 0.50
N ARG A 191 3.11 43.74 -0.53
CA ARG A 191 2.36 42.84 -1.43
C ARG A 191 2.85 41.40 -1.31
N VAL A 192 2.13 40.44 -1.91
CA VAL A 192 2.43 39.00 -1.79
C VAL A 192 3.76 38.63 -2.43
N ASP A 193 4.07 39.25 -3.58
CA ASP A 193 5.25 38.91 -4.40
C ASP A 193 6.54 39.61 -3.93
N GLU A 194 6.44 40.51 -2.95
CA GLU A 194 7.58 41.27 -2.44
C GLU A 194 8.05 40.68 -1.11
N GLU A 195 9.34 40.36 -1.02
CA GLU A 195 9.96 40.19 0.29
C GLU A 195 10.06 41.58 0.94
N PRO A 196 9.35 41.84 2.06
CA PRO A 196 9.47 43.12 2.72
C PRO A 196 10.92 43.32 3.14
N ALA A 197 11.43 44.53 2.92
CA ALA A 197 12.73 44.92 3.46
C ALA A 197 12.70 44.70 4.97
N ASP A 198 13.61 43.88 5.51
CA ASP A 198 13.81 43.77 6.96
C ASP A 198 14.58 45.00 7.42
N ASP A 199 13.92 46.15 7.35
CA ASP A 199 14.42 47.38 7.93
C ASP A 199 14.23 47.34 9.46
N ASP A 200 14.98 48.20 10.14
CA ASP A 200 14.87 48.32 11.58
C ASP A 200 13.74 49.27 11.99
N GLU A 201 12.82 49.66 11.09
CA GLU A 201 11.77 50.65 11.33
C GLU A 201 10.41 50.02 11.61
N TYR A 202 9.97 50.08 12.87
CA TYR A 202 8.76 49.43 13.34
C TYR A 202 7.62 50.42 13.58
N THR A 203 6.41 50.01 13.24
CA THR A 203 5.17 50.68 13.62
C THR A 203 4.50 49.91 14.75
N ILE A 204 4.09 50.62 15.82
CA ILE A 204 3.18 50.07 16.83
C ILE A 204 1.76 50.29 16.32
N VAL A 205 0.94 49.25 16.33
CA VAL A 205 -0.48 49.33 16.02
C VAL A 205 -1.26 48.99 17.27
N LEU A 206 -2.15 49.89 17.67
CA LEU A 206 -3.03 49.75 18.83
C LEU A 206 -4.46 49.65 18.34
N ASP A 207 -5.04 48.46 18.32
CA ASP A 207 -6.47 48.27 18.10
C ASP A 207 -7.20 48.25 19.44
N MET A 208 -7.80 49.37 19.81
CA MET A 208 -8.51 49.51 21.07
C MET A 208 -9.99 49.15 20.92
N GLY A 209 -10.31 47.94 21.36
CA GLY A 209 -11.67 47.42 21.45
C GLY A 209 -12.40 47.83 22.73
N THR A 210 -13.52 47.15 22.99
CA THR A 210 -14.38 47.42 24.14
C THR A 210 -13.76 46.96 25.45
N ASP A 211 -13.23 45.74 25.52
CA ASP A 211 -12.68 45.18 26.77
C ASP A 211 -11.17 44.97 26.73
N ASN A 212 -10.58 44.87 25.54
CA ASN A 212 -9.16 44.62 25.35
C ASN A 212 -8.60 45.51 24.24
N THR A 213 -7.28 45.71 24.28
CA THR A 213 -6.52 46.35 23.20
C THR A 213 -5.53 45.33 22.64
N THR A 214 -5.55 45.13 21.32
CA THR A 214 -4.49 44.39 20.64
C THR A 214 -3.36 45.34 20.31
N LEU A 215 -2.17 45.05 20.84
CA LEU A 215 -0.93 45.75 20.54
C LEU A 215 -0.11 44.87 19.59
N LEU A 216 0.08 45.35 18.37
CA LEU A 216 0.89 44.74 17.33
C LEU A 216 2.13 45.63 17.10
N ILE A 217 3.31 45.05 16.94
CA ILE A 217 4.50 45.76 16.50
C ILE A 217 5.03 45.03 15.27
N THR A 218 5.24 45.77 14.18
CA THR A 218 5.66 45.17 12.90
C THR A 218 6.40 46.18 12.02
N ASN A 219 7.30 45.67 11.19
CA ASN A 219 7.94 46.33 10.04
C ASN A 219 7.49 45.69 8.70
N GLY A 220 6.42 44.89 8.73
CA GLY A 220 5.97 44.07 7.59
C GLY A 220 6.66 42.71 7.48
N ALA A 221 7.94 42.60 7.85
CA ALA A 221 8.67 41.34 7.86
C ALA A 221 8.44 40.51 9.14
N LYS A 222 8.50 41.17 10.31
CA LYS A 222 8.36 40.56 11.64
C LYS A 222 7.06 40.95 12.30
N ILE A 223 6.57 40.09 13.19
CA ILE A 223 5.29 40.25 13.87
C ILE A 223 5.51 40.05 15.37
N TRP A 224 5.12 41.03 16.18
CA TRP A 224 5.03 40.87 17.63
C TRP A 224 3.65 41.27 18.11
N ILE A 225 2.97 40.37 18.82
CA ILE A 225 1.59 40.57 19.28
C ILE A 225 1.54 40.45 20.80
N ARG A 226 0.87 41.39 21.45
CA ARG A 226 0.48 41.33 22.85
C ARG A 226 -0.93 41.86 23.04
N ASN A 227 -1.74 41.15 23.81
CA ASN A 227 -3.03 41.65 24.25
C ASN A 227 -2.88 42.40 25.57
N VAL A 228 -3.38 43.63 25.61
CA VAL A 228 -3.49 44.45 26.82
C VAL A 228 -4.93 44.35 27.33
N PRO A 229 -5.17 43.89 28.56
CA PRO A 229 -6.52 43.71 29.12
C PRO A 229 -7.13 45.05 29.57
N LEU A 230 -7.13 46.03 28.67
CA LEU A 230 -7.70 47.35 28.87
C LEU A 230 -8.38 47.78 27.56
N GLY A 231 -9.60 48.27 27.67
CA GLY A 231 -10.41 48.72 26.53
C GLY A 231 -11.40 49.81 26.93
N GLY A 232 -12.29 50.20 26.00
CA GLY A 232 -13.26 51.28 26.18
C GLY A 232 -14.17 51.16 27.42
N ASN A 233 -14.51 49.96 27.86
CA ASN A 233 -15.33 49.70 29.05
C ASN A 233 -14.64 50.10 30.35
N HIS A 234 -13.31 50.10 30.39
CA HIS A 234 -12.57 50.53 31.59
C HIS A 234 -12.78 52.03 31.82
N PHE A 235 -12.80 52.82 30.74
CA PHE A 235 -13.15 54.25 30.78
C PHE A 235 -14.60 54.46 31.20
N THR A 236 -15.54 53.67 30.65
CA THR A 236 -16.95 53.73 31.05
C THR A 236 -17.13 53.43 32.53
N ARG A 237 -16.49 52.37 33.04
CA ARG A 237 -16.53 51.98 34.45
C ARG A 237 -15.93 53.06 35.36
N ALA A 238 -14.85 53.72 34.94
CA ALA A 238 -14.30 54.86 35.69
C ALA A 238 -15.31 55.99 35.84
N LEU A 239 -16.06 56.34 34.78
CA LEU A 239 -17.13 57.34 34.85
C LEU A 239 -18.30 56.89 35.72
N THR A 240 -18.70 55.61 35.65
CA THR A 240 -19.76 55.10 36.54
C THR A 240 -19.37 55.24 38.01
N LYS A 241 -18.10 55.00 38.35
CA LYS A 241 -17.59 55.08 39.73
C LYS A 241 -17.47 56.53 40.21
N GLU A 242 -16.84 57.39 39.42
CA GLU A 242 -16.51 58.76 39.84
C GLU A 242 -17.72 59.69 39.77
N MET A 243 -18.55 59.55 38.74
CA MET A 243 -19.72 60.41 38.49
C MET A 243 -21.03 59.78 38.94
N LYS A 244 -21.00 58.56 39.50
CA LYS A 244 -22.18 57.81 40.00
C LYS A 244 -23.28 57.66 38.94
N LEU A 245 -22.88 57.43 37.69
CA LEU A 245 -23.78 57.25 36.56
C LEU A 245 -24.07 55.76 36.32
N THR A 246 -25.24 55.45 35.76
CA THR A 246 -25.52 54.13 35.17
C THR A 246 -24.58 53.88 33.98
N PHE A 247 -24.28 52.62 33.68
CA PHE A 247 -23.39 52.25 32.57
C PHE A 247 -23.77 52.91 31.23
N ALA A 248 -25.06 52.85 30.83
CA ALA A 248 -25.52 53.47 29.58
C ALA A 248 -25.30 55.00 29.54
N LYS A 249 -25.59 55.71 30.63
CA LYS A 249 -25.32 57.15 30.75
C LYS A 249 -23.83 57.47 30.73
N ALA A 250 -23.01 56.66 31.41
CA ALA A 250 -21.56 56.81 31.40
C ALA A 250 -20.96 56.57 30.01
N GLU A 251 -21.47 55.58 29.27
CA GLU A 251 -21.06 55.31 27.89
C GLU A 251 -21.43 56.48 26.97
N HIS A 252 -22.67 56.97 27.08
CA HIS A 252 -23.11 58.13 26.32
C HIS A 252 -22.26 59.37 26.62
N LEU A 253 -21.93 59.61 27.90
CA LEU A 253 -21.06 60.71 28.32
C LEU A 253 -19.63 60.54 27.81
N LYS A 254 -19.09 59.32 27.82
CA LYS A 254 -17.75 59.00 27.28
C LYS A 254 -17.67 59.33 25.78
N CYS A 255 -18.66 58.86 25.01
CA CYS A 255 -18.71 59.07 23.57
C CYS A 255 -18.94 60.54 23.18
N HIS A 256 -19.58 61.32 24.06
CA HIS A 256 -19.88 62.75 23.84
C HIS A 256 -19.14 63.67 24.83
N ALA A 257 -17.95 63.26 25.30
CA ALA A 257 -17.24 63.96 26.38
C ALA A 257 -16.99 65.45 26.08
N THR A 258 -16.72 65.80 24.82
CA THR A 258 -16.49 67.19 24.38
C THR A 258 -17.75 68.06 24.41
N LYS A 259 -18.94 67.47 24.39
CA LYS A 259 -20.23 68.15 24.44
C LYS A 259 -20.84 68.15 25.84
N SER A 260 -20.12 67.63 26.84
CA SER A 260 -20.60 67.60 28.23
C SER A 260 -20.59 68.99 28.87
N GLU A 261 -21.41 69.17 29.91
CA GLU A 261 -21.47 70.43 30.67
C GLU A 261 -20.13 70.76 31.36
N ASP A 262 -19.38 69.73 31.78
CA ASP A 262 -18.03 69.86 32.35
C ASP A 262 -17.06 68.83 31.75
N PRO A 263 -16.45 69.12 30.59
CA PRO A 263 -15.48 68.23 29.95
C PRO A 263 -14.22 68.00 30.80
N ARG A 264 -13.89 68.95 31.70
CA ARG A 264 -12.69 68.86 32.55
C ARG A 264 -12.88 67.83 33.65
N ALA A 265 -14.06 67.81 34.29
CA ALA A 265 -14.40 66.79 35.27
C ALA A 265 -14.42 65.38 34.64
N VAL A 266 -15.00 65.24 33.43
CA VAL A 266 -14.99 63.97 32.69
C VAL A 266 -13.56 63.50 32.44
N PHE A 267 -12.69 64.37 31.93
CA PHE A 267 -11.28 64.01 31.71
C PHE A 267 -10.55 63.63 33.01
N GLN A 268 -10.82 64.33 34.10
CA GLN A 268 -10.20 64.05 35.40
C GLN A 268 -10.63 62.68 35.95
N ALA A 269 -11.88 62.29 35.76
CA ALA A 269 -12.39 60.95 36.10
C ALA A 269 -11.75 59.84 35.25
N LEU A 270 -11.43 60.12 33.98
CA LEU A 270 -10.80 59.16 33.07
C LEU A 270 -9.27 59.05 33.23
N ARG A 271 -8.62 60.07 33.80
CA ARG A 271 -7.16 60.17 33.91
C ARG A 271 -6.47 58.94 34.52
N PRO A 272 -7.00 58.28 35.57
CA PRO A 272 -6.40 57.06 36.09
C PRO A 272 -6.29 55.94 35.04
N VAL A 273 -7.34 55.74 34.24
CA VAL A 273 -7.37 54.71 33.19
C VAL A 273 -6.44 55.08 32.04
N PHE A 274 -6.34 56.36 31.69
CA PHE A 274 -5.34 56.84 30.73
C PHE A 274 -3.90 56.52 31.19
N ASN A 275 -3.57 56.78 32.46
CA ASN A 275 -2.25 56.47 33.01
C ASN A 275 -1.95 54.97 33.01
N GLU A 276 -2.94 54.14 33.36
CA GLU A 276 -2.83 52.68 33.34
C GLU A 276 -2.57 52.17 31.91
N TYR A 277 -3.31 52.69 30.93
CA TYR A 277 -3.13 52.33 29.52
C TYR A 277 -1.74 52.69 29.00
N VAL A 278 -1.26 53.91 29.26
CA VAL A 278 0.11 54.33 28.93
C VAL A 278 1.14 53.40 29.59
N SER A 279 0.95 53.06 30.86
CA SER A 279 1.89 52.21 31.60
C SER A 279 2.01 50.82 30.96
N GLU A 280 0.89 50.22 30.54
CA GLU A 280 0.90 48.91 29.88
C GLU A 280 1.49 48.95 28.47
N ILE A 281 1.28 50.03 27.73
CA ILE A 281 1.94 50.25 26.43
C ILE A 281 3.45 50.41 26.62
N GLN A 282 3.90 51.25 27.56
CA GLN A 282 5.31 51.45 27.87
C GLN A 282 6.00 50.14 28.30
N ARG A 283 5.32 49.31 29.11
CA ARG A 283 5.82 47.97 29.48
C ARG A 283 6.01 47.08 28.25
N SER A 284 5.07 47.13 27.31
CA SER A 284 5.14 46.36 26.05
C SER A 284 6.32 46.81 25.18
N ILE A 285 6.47 48.12 25.01
CA ILE A 285 7.57 48.73 24.27
C ILE A 285 8.91 48.35 24.92
N GLY A 286 9.03 48.49 26.24
CA GLY A 286 10.25 48.16 26.97
C GLY A 286 10.65 46.68 26.82
N TYR A 287 9.68 45.75 26.86
CA TYR A 287 9.95 44.34 26.60
C TYR A 287 10.41 44.13 25.15
N PHE A 288 9.68 44.66 24.16
CA PHE A 288 10.00 44.51 22.75
C PHE A 288 11.41 45.04 22.42
N SER A 289 11.75 46.25 22.87
CA SER A 289 13.07 46.85 22.67
C SER A 289 14.20 46.13 23.42
N SER A 290 13.89 45.41 24.51
CA SER A 290 14.90 44.61 25.22
C SER A 290 15.31 43.35 24.45
N VAL A 291 14.38 42.77 23.69
CA VAL A 291 14.58 41.58 22.86
C VAL A 291 15.11 41.96 21.47
N ASN A 292 14.60 43.06 20.90
CA ASN A 292 14.97 43.58 19.58
C ASN A 292 15.74 44.90 19.75
N ARG A 293 17.05 44.81 20.01
CA ARG A 293 17.87 45.98 20.35
C ARG A 293 18.06 46.97 19.20
N ASP A 294 18.05 46.47 17.98
CA ASP A 294 18.27 47.28 16.77
C ASP A 294 16.96 47.90 16.26
N ALA A 295 15.80 47.46 16.77
CA ALA A 295 14.50 47.94 16.34
C ALA A 295 14.23 49.40 16.79
N LYS A 296 13.93 50.25 15.82
CA LYS A 296 13.55 51.65 15.97
C LYS A 296 12.05 51.82 15.72
N ILE A 297 11.32 52.26 16.74
CA ILE A 297 9.89 52.54 16.62
C ILE A 297 9.69 53.94 16.02
N VAL A 298 9.01 54.02 14.87
CA VAL A 298 8.83 55.27 14.10
C VAL A 298 7.54 55.98 14.49
N ARG A 299 6.43 55.25 14.56
CA ARG A 299 5.10 55.80 14.85
C ARG A 299 4.18 54.81 15.57
N VAL A 300 3.08 55.34 16.09
CA VAL A 300 1.96 54.58 16.67
C VAL A 300 0.71 54.81 15.83
N LEU A 301 0.14 53.75 15.30
CA LEU A 301 -1.11 53.75 14.55
C LEU A 301 -2.27 53.27 15.43
N GLY A 302 -3.24 54.14 15.67
CA GLY A 302 -4.45 53.85 16.42
C GLY A 302 -5.57 53.32 15.53
N CYS A 303 -6.07 52.14 15.87
CA CYS A 303 -7.22 51.47 15.27
C CYS A 303 -8.30 51.19 16.33
N GLY A 304 -9.52 50.90 15.89
CA GLY A 304 -10.65 50.60 16.76
C GLY A 304 -11.37 51.85 17.27
N ASN A 305 -12.65 51.68 17.60
CA ASN A 305 -13.51 52.79 18.06
C ASN A 305 -13.05 53.40 19.40
N GLY A 306 -12.21 52.72 20.19
CA GLY A 306 -11.61 53.30 21.39
C GLY A 306 -10.77 54.56 21.09
N PHE A 307 -10.16 54.66 19.90
CA PHE A 307 -9.37 55.82 19.49
C PHE A 307 -10.21 57.07 19.16
N LYS A 308 -11.54 56.97 19.13
CA LYS A 308 -12.44 58.13 19.08
C LYS A 308 -12.56 58.85 20.42
N LEU A 309 -12.04 58.27 21.50
CA LEU A 309 -12.10 58.89 22.82
C LEU A 309 -11.37 60.24 22.81
N ALA A 310 -12.10 61.29 23.20
CA ALA A 310 -11.60 62.65 23.19
C ALA A 310 -10.33 62.79 24.05
N GLY A 311 -9.25 63.30 23.44
CA GLY A 311 -7.98 63.53 24.10
C GLY A 311 -7.04 62.32 24.17
N LEU A 312 -7.48 61.10 23.82
CA LEU A 312 -6.65 59.90 23.90
C LEU A 312 -5.39 60.00 23.02
N GLN A 313 -5.54 60.37 21.74
CA GLN A 313 -4.41 60.52 20.81
C GLN A 313 -3.35 61.48 21.36
N LYS A 314 -3.75 62.69 21.77
CA LYS A 314 -2.85 63.69 22.35
C LYS A 314 -2.20 63.22 23.64
N PHE A 315 -2.96 62.52 24.49
CA PHE A 315 -2.45 62.00 25.76
C PHE A 315 -1.37 60.92 25.54
N LEU A 316 -1.60 60.01 24.60
CA LEU A 316 -0.62 58.99 24.20
C LEU A 316 0.63 59.64 23.60
N GLN A 317 0.47 60.61 22.69
CA GLN A 317 1.58 61.30 22.05
C GLN A 317 2.48 62.03 23.07
N GLN A 318 1.87 62.72 24.03
CA GLN A 318 2.61 63.40 25.11
C GLN A 318 3.32 62.44 26.06
N SER A 319 2.71 61.29 26.36
CA SER A 319 3.22 60.36 27.38
C SER A 319 4.21 59.34 26.82
N LEU A 320 4.02 58.91 25.57
CA LEU A 320 4.87 57.93 24.90
C LEU A 320 6.00 58.58 24.11
N GLN A 321 5.88 59.87 23.77
CA GLN A 321 6.86 60.62 22.95
C GLN A 321 7.05 60.05 21.52
N TYR A 322 6.04 59.36 21.00
CA TYR A 322 5.96 58.93 19.60
C TYR A 322 4.84 59.69 18.90
N ASP A 323 4.94 59.82 17.57
CA ASP A 323 3.81 60.32 16.80
C ASP A 323 2.66 59.30 16.83
N VAL A 324 1.46 59.77 17.12
CA VAL A 324 0.27 58.93 17.26
C VAL A 324 -0.74 59.37 16.22
N GLU A 325 -0.94 58.51 15.23
CA GLU A 325 -1.86 58.73 14.12
C GLU A 325 -3.08 57.81 14.26
N ARG A 326 -4.20 58.18 13.64
CA ARG A 326 -5.41 57.32 13.58
C ARG A 326 -5.54 56.80 12.15
N ALA A 327 -5.87 55.52 11.99
CA ALA A 327 -6.05 54.88 10.68
C ALA A 327 -7.37 55.31 10.01
N GLU A 328 -7.56 56.61 9.79
CA GLU A 328 -8.79 57.18 9.20
C GLU A 328 -8.80 57.15 7.67
N THR A 329 -7.64 57.01 7.04
CA THR A 329 -7.49 57.02 5.57
C THR A 329 -6.86 55.72 5.10
N LEU A 330 -7.53 55.07 4.16
CA LEU A 330 -7.01 53.90 3.45
C LEU A 330 -6.08 54.35 2.32
N GLN A 331 -4.92 53.71 2.16
CA GLN A 331 -3.95 54.10 1.11
C GLN A 331 -3.99 53.17 -0.11
N ALA A 332 -4.41 51.92 0.05
CA ALA A 332 -4.36 50.91 -1.02
C ALA A 332 -5.75 50.47 -1.49
N VAL A 333 -6.71 50.31 -0.58
CA VAL A 333 -8.08 49.92 -0.95
C VAL A 333 -8.79 51.11 -1.59
N ILE A 334 -9.39 50.88 -2.76
CA ILE A 334 -10.12 51.91 -3.51
C ILE A 334 -11.62 51.58 -3.59
N GLY A 335 -12.47 52.58 -3.77
CA GLY A 335 -13.92 52.34 -3.88
C GLY A 335 -14.73 53.56 -3.45
N GLU A 336 -14.78 54.59 -4.30
CA GLU A 336 -15.31 55.91 -3.94
C GLU A 336 -16.70 55.88 -3.29
N LYS A 337 -17.60 55.03 -3.78
CA LYS A 337 -18.98 54.94 -3.24
C LYS A 337 -19.00 54.48 -1.78
N VAL A 338 -18.17 53.50 -1.44
CA VAL A 338 -18.11 52.94 -0.08
C VAL A 338 -17.27 53.85 0.81
N LEU A 339 -16.07 54.20 0.36
CA LEU A 339 -15.11 54.96 1.15
C LEU A 339 -15.60 56.38 1.47
N ASN A 340 -16.36 57.02 0.58
CA ASN A 340 -16.91 58.36 0.84
C ASN A 340 -18.28 58.36 1.52
N SER A 341 -18.83 57.19 1.87
CA SER A 341 -20.09 57.13 2.60
C SER A 341 -19.92 57.61 4.04
N ASN A 342 -20.88 58.38 4.55
CA ASN A 342 -20.82 58.91 5.92
C ASN A 342 -20.73 57.79 6.95
N GLU A 343 -21.47 56.69 6.75
CA GLU A 343 -21.46 55.54 7.66
C GLU A 343 -20.08 54.88 7.74
N PHE A 344 -19.40 54.74 6.61
CA PHE A 344 -18.04 54.20 6.56
C PHE A 344 -17.05 55.16 7.22
N GLN A 345 -17.05 56.43 6.86
CA GLN A 345 -16.13 57.45 7.41
C GLN A 345 -16.29 57.60 8.93
N ASP A 346 -17.54 57.63 9.40
CA ASP A 346 -17.82 57.70 10.84
C ASP A 346 -17.30 56.49 11.58
N ASN A 347 -17.14 55.33 10.94
CA ASN A 347 -16.75 54.07 11.58
C ASN A 347 -15.42 53.48 11.07
N VAL A 348 -14.66 54.18 10.24
CA VAL A 348 -13.49 53.66 9.52
C VAL A 348 -12.51 52.90 10.42
N LEU A 349 -12.25 53.44 11.62
CA LEU A 349 -11.35 52.84 12.61
C LEU A 349 -11.76 51.44 13.06
N THR A 350 -13.04 51.07 12.97
CA THR A 350 -13.52 49.75 13.37
C THR A 350 -13.32 48.68 12.31
N PHE A 351 -13.06 49.06 11.07
CA PHE A 351 -13.01 48.14 9.93
C PHE A 351 -11.62 47.56 9.66
N SER A 352 -10.59 47.93 10.42
CA SER A 352 -9.22 47.43 10.25
C SER A 352 -9.13 45.90 10.28
N VAL A 353 -9.82 45.23 11.22
CA VAL A 353 -9.85 43.77 11.30
C VAL A 353 -10.67 43.15 10.14
N PRO A 354 -11.92 43.56 9.88
CA PRO A 354 -12.68 43.14 8.69
C PRO A 354 -11.92 43.30 7.36
N LEU A 355 -11.25 44.42 7.15
CA LEU A 355 -10.42 44.67 5.97
C LEU A 355 -9.30 43.65 5.86
N GLY A 356 -8.58 43.40 6.95
CA GLY A 356 -7.51 42.42 6.99
C GLY A 356 -7.95 40.98 6.73
N LEU A 357 -9.15 40.60 7.21
CA LEU A 357 -9.78 39.31 6.91
C LEU A 357 -10.11 39.17 5.42
N ALA A 358 -10.76 40.19 4.86
CA ALA A 358 -11.16 40.19 3.46
C ALA A 358 -9.94 40.19 2.53
N LEU A 359 -8.90 40.97 2.86
CA LEU A 359 -7.62 40.97 2.14
C LEU A 359 -6.95 39.60 2.18
N GLN A 360 -6.96 38.93 3.35
CA GLN A 360 -6.43 37.58 3.45
C GLN A 360 -7.19 36.59 2.59
N SER A 361 -8.53 36.63 2.64
CA SER A 361 -9.34 35.72 1.84
C SER A 361 -9.36 36.08 0.35
N LEU A 362 -8.90 37.27 -0.07
CA LEU A 362 -8.59 37.59 -1.46
C LEU A 362 -7.23 37.06 -1.92
N ASP A 363 -6.45 36.45 -1.03
CA ASP A 363 -5.11 35.91 -1.28
C ASP A 363 -4.09 37.00 -1.70
N VAL A 364 -4.31 38.26 -1.29
CA VAL A 364 -3.43 39.41 -1.57
C VAL A 364 -2.50 39.77 -0.40
N THR A 365 -2.44 38.93 0.64
CA THR A 365 -1.57 39.11 1.81
C THR A 365 -0.68 37.90 2.04
N ARG A 366 0.47 38.10 2.70
CA ARG A 366 1.48 37.05 2.94
C ARG A 366 1.05 35.96 3.94
N VAL A 367 0.05 36.24 4.78
CA VAL A 367 -0.47 35.28 5.75
C VAL A 367 -1.52 34.40 5.07
N HIS A 368 -1.35 33.09 5.15
CA HIS A 368 -2.31 32.12 4.60
C HIS A 368 -2.87 31.15 5.64
N THR A 369 -2.57 31.37 6.93
CA THR A 369 -3.04 30.50 8.00
C THR A 369 -4.55 30.55 8.17
N THR A 370 -5.13 29.43 8.60
CA THR A 370 -6.54 29.38 8.98
C THR A 370 -6.79 28.46 10.16
N LEU A 371 -7.65 28.93 11.06
CA LEU A 371 -8.20 28.15 12.16
C LEU A 371 -9.57 27.55 11.81
N LEU A 372 -9.90 27.42 10.52
CA LEU A 372 -11.10 26.73 10.09
C LEU A 372 -10.97 25.22 10.39
N PRO A 373 -11.91 24.61 11.15
CA PRO A 373 -11.88 23.18 11.42
C PRO A 373 -11.79 22.35 10.13
N ARG A 374 -10.90 21.34 10.12
CA ARG A 374 -10.67 20.49 8.94
C ARG A 374 -11.91 19.72 8.53
N GLU A 375 -12.79 19.41 9.48
CA GLU A 375 -14.06 18.71 9.28
C GLU A 375 -15.00 19.53 8.39
N ILE A 376 -15.04 20.84 8.58
CA ILE A 376 -15.87 21.76 7.78
C ILE A 376 -15.26 21.91 6.39
N LYS A 377 -13.94 22.10 6.30
CA LYS A 377 -13.22 22.18 5.02
C LYS A 377 -13.41 20.91 4.18
N THR A 378 -13.31 19.73 4.80
CA THR A 378 -13.49 18.43 4.13
C THR A 378 -14.93 18.17 3.74
N ALA A 379 -15.90 18.47 4.62
CA ALA A 379 -17.33 18.37 4.29
C ALA A 379 -17.68 19.24 3.08
N ARG A 380 -17.11 20.44 2.99
CA ARG A 380 -17.29 21.34 1.84
C ARG A 380 -16.70 20.76 0.56
N LEU A 381 -15.44 20.32 0.58
CA LEU A 381 -14.80 19.69 -0.58
C LEU A 381 -15.59 18.47 -1.07
N ILE A 382 -16.17 17.70 -0.15
CA ILE A 382 -17.04 16.57 -0.49
C ILE A 382 -18.32 17.07 -1.16
N ARG A 383 -18.98 18.09 -0.61
CA ARG A 383 -20.23 18.63 -1.17
C ARG A 383 -20.03 19.27 -2.55
N GLU A 384 -18.94 19.99 -2.74
CA GLU A 384 -18.56 20.61 -4.03
C GLU A 384 -18.26 19.55 -5.09
N LYS A 385 -17.61 18.44 -4.71
CA LYS A 385 -17.30 17.33 -5.62
C LYS A 385 -18.47 16.34 -5.81
N LYS A 386 -19.47 16.36 -4.93
CA LYS A 386 -20.64 15.48 -4.99
C LYS A 386 -21.37 15.50 -6.35
N PRO A 387 -21.71 16.66 -6.96
CA PRO A 387 -22.38 16.67 -8.28
C PRO A 387 -21.51 16.02 -9.37
N TRP A 388 -20.20 16.27 -9.35
CA TRP A 388 -19.25 15.64 -10.28
C TRP A 388 -19.13 14.14 -10.07
N ALA A 389 -19.12 13.69 -8.82
CA ALA A 389 -19.11 12.26 -8.49
C ALA A 389 -20.41 11.56 -8.94
N VAL A 390 -21.57 12.18 -8.73
CA VAL A 390 -22.86 11.66 -9.21
C VAL A 390 -22.88 11.60 -10.74
N LEU A 391 -22.39 12.64 -11.42
CA LEU A 391 -22.31 12.67 -12.88
C LEU A 391 -21.39 11.55 -13.39
N ALA A 392 -20.20 11.39 -12.82
CA ALA A 392 -19.28 10.31 -13.18
C ALA A 392 -19.89 8.91 -12.95
N ALA A 393 -20.57 8.70 -11.82
CA ALA A 393 -21.27 7.44 -11.54
C ALA A 393 -22.41 7.18 -12.54
N SER A 394 -23.21 8.20 -12.86
CA SER A 394 -24.30 8.09 -13.83
C SER A 394 -23.80 7.77 -15.24
N LEU A 395 -22.66 8.35 -15.64
CA LEU A 395 -22.02 8.09 -16.93
C LEU A 395 -21.45 6.66 -16.97
N ALA A 396 -20.80 6.21 -15.90
CA ALA A 396 -20.33 4.83 -15.78
C ALA A 396 -21.48 3.81 -15.88
N LEU A 397 -22.60 4.05 -15.19
CA LEU A 397 -23.80 3.21 -15.27
C LEU A 397 -24.42 3.24 -16.67
N SER A 398 -24.44 4.39 -17.33
CA SER A 398 -24.95 4.53 -18.69
C SER A 398 -24.10 3.74 -19.69
N VAL A 399 -22.77 3.79 -19.57
CA VAL A 399 -21.85 3.00 -20.40
C VAL A 399 -22.07 1.49 -20.17
N MET A 400 -22.21 1.06 -18.92
CA MET A 400 -22.54 -0.34 -18.61
C MET A 400 -23.90 -0.75 -19.20
N ALA A 401 -24.91 0.10 -19.12
CA ALA A 401 -26.23 -0.17 -19.71
C ALA A 401 -26.14 -0.28 -21.24
N VAL A 402 -25.38 0.58 -21.91
CA VAL A 402 -25.16 0.53 -23.36
C VAL A 402 -24.43 -0.75 -23.78
N ASP A 403 -23.51 -1.28 -22.97
CA ASP A 403 -22.87 -2.58 -23.26
C ASP A 403 -23.82 -3.77 -23.00
N MET A 404 -24.58 -3.71 -21.91
CA MET A 404 -25.36 -4.87 -21.44
C MET A 404 -26.71 -5.03 -22.17
N VAL A 405 -27.37 -3.95 -22.57
CA VAL A 405 -28.68 -4.00 -23.24
C VAL A 405 -28.62 -4.73 -24.60
N PRO A 406 -27.68 -4.41 -25.52
CA PRO A 406 -27.56 -5.14 -26.78
C PRO A 406 -27.24 -6.62 -26.57
N ARG A 407 -26.35 -6.95 -25.62
CA ARG A 407 -26.03 -8.34 -25.27
C ARG A 407 -27.26 -9.09 -24.76
N GLY A 408 -28.08 -8.45 -23.94
CA GLY A 408 -29.37 -8.99 -23.48
C GLY A 408 -30.36 -9.21 -24.62
N CYS A 409 -30.49 -8.26 -25.55
CA CYS A 409 -31.34 -8.40 -26.74
C CYS A 409 -30.89 -9.55 -27.65
N VAL A 410 -29.58 -9.70 -27.87
CA VAL A 410 -29.00 -10.79 -28.66
C VAL A 410 -29.19 -12.14 -27.95
N ALA A 411 -28.96 -12.23 -26.64
CA ALA A 411 -29.20 -13.45 -25.88
C ALA A 411 -30.67 -13.89 -25.97
N ARG A 412 -31.61 -12.93 -25.95
CA ARG A 412 -33.05 -13.20 -26.09
C ARG A 412 -33.45 -13.62 -27.51
N SER A 413 -32.78 -13.13 -28.55
CA SER A 413 -33.10 -13.52 -29.93
C SER A 413 -32.54 -14.91 -30.32
N ILE A 414 -31.46 -15.36 -29.68
CA ILE A 414 -30.84 -16.68 -29.90
C ILE A 414 -31.59 -17.80 -29.14
N GLN A 415 -32.36 -17.47 -28.09
CA GLN A 415 -33.22 -18.41 -27.37
C GLN A 415 -34.53 -18.71 -28.12
N ASN A 416 -34.45 -19.06 -29.41
CA ASN A 416 -35.56 -19.71 -30.08
C ASN A 416 -35.71 -21.12 -29.48
N GLU A 417 -36.82 -21.36 -28.80
CA GLU A 417 -37.09 -22.58 -28.05
C GLU A 417 -36.93 -23.85 -28.91
N ALA A 418 -37.24 -23.75 -30.20
CA ALA A 418 -37.06 -24.85 -31.16
C ALA A 418 -35.58 -25.16 -31.45
N VAL A 419 -34.73 -24.15 -31.54
CA VAL A 419 -33.29 -24.31 -31.83
C VAL A 419 -32.55 -24.86 -30.61
N VAL A 420 -32.89 -24.38 -29.41
CA VAL A 420 -32.30 -24.87 -28.15
C VAL A 420 -32.69 -26.33 -27.92
N LYS A 421 -33.92 -26.72 -28.25
CA LYS A 421 -34.36 -28.12 -28.16
C LYS A 421 -33.62 -29.01 -29.16
N ALA A 422 -33.49 -28.58 -30.41
CA ALA A 422 -32.74 -29.31 -31.44
C ALA A 422 -31.25 -29.48 -31.10
N ALA A 423 -30.62 -28.45 -30.51
CA ALA A 423 -29.24 -28.53 -30.07
C ALA A 423 -29.05 -29.57 -28.95
N LYS A 424 -29.95 -29.58 -27.95
CA LYS A 424 -29.92 -30.60 -26.88
C LYS A 424 -30.13 -32.01 -27.40
N ASP A 425 -31.03 -32.19 -28.37
CA ASP A 425 -31.28 -33.49 -28.99
C ASP A 425 -30.05 -33.96 -29.82
N SER A 426 -29.38 -33.03 -30.51
CA SER A 426 -28.13 -33.28 -31.24
C SER A 426 -26.98 -33.68 -30.29
N ASP A 427 -26.79 -32.96 -29.18
CA ASP A 427 -25.76 -33.28 -28.19
C ASP A 427 -25.98 -34.66 -27.58
N LYS A 428 -27.24 -35.03 -27.32
CA LYS A 428 -27.59 -36.36 -26.84
C LYS A 428 -27.24 -37.44 -27.87
N ALA A 429 -27.61 -37.24 -29.14
CA ALA A 429 -27.26 -38.18 -30.20
C ALA A 429 -25.74 -38.31 -30.40
N TYR A 430 -24.99 -37.21 -30.30
CA TYR A 430 -23.54 -37.21 -30.39
C TYR A 430 -22.88 -37.94 -29.20
N GLY A 431 -23.43 -37.77 -27.99
CA GLY A 431 -23.02 -38.53 -26.80
C GLY A 431 -23.23 -40.03 -26.95
N GLU A 432 -24.35 -40.45 -27.53
CA GLU A 432 -24.62 -41.87 -27.81
C GLU A 432 -23.68 -42.45 -28.87
N ILE A 433 -23.37 -41.69 -29.92
CA ILE A 433 -22.41 -42.12 -30.98
C ILE A 433 -21.00 -42.27 -30.39
N THR A 434 -20.53 -41.28 -29.64
CA THR A 434 -19.19 -41.32 -29.04
C THR A 434 -19.06 -42.42 -27.99
N GLY A 435 -20.13 -42.68 -27.21
CA GLY A 435 -20.20 -43.82 -26.31
C GLY A 435 -20.05 -45.15 -27.03
N LYS A 436 -20.82 -45.38 -28.11
CA LYS A 436 -20.72 -46.61 -28.91
C LYS A 436 -19.39 -46.76 -29.63
N GLN A 437 -18.78 -45.66 -30.08
CA GLN A 437 -17.44 -45.66 -30.67
C GLN A 437 -16.40 -46.16 -29.65
N GLY A 438 -16.45 -45.66 -28.41
CA GLY A 438 -15.55 -46.11 -27.34
C GLY A 438 -15.75 -47.58 -26.97
N GLU A 439 -16.99 -48.07 -26.95
CA GLU A 439 -17.28 -49.50 -26.76
C GLU A 439 -16.71 -50.35 -27.90
N TYR A 440 -16.86 -49.91 -29.15
CA TYR A 440 -16.31 -50.58 -30.33
C TYR A 440 -14.77 -50.66 -30.27
N ASP A 441 -14.10 -49.54 -29.99
CA ASP A 441 -12.64 -49.47 -29.92
C ASP A 441 -12.09 -50.37 -28.80
N THR A 442 -12.79 -50.44 -27.67
CA THR A 442 -12.45 -51.36 -26.57
C THR A 442 -12.57 -52.82 -27.02
N LEU A 443 -13.65 -53.17 -27.73
CA LEU A 443 -13.85 -54.53 -28.24
C LEU A 443 -12.75 -54.92 -29.26
N VAL A 444 -12.39 -54.00 -30.16
CA VAL A 444 -11.29 -54.22 -31.13
C VAL A 444 -9.97 -54.48 -30.40
N GLY A 445 -9.65 -53.69 -29.37
CA GLY A 445 -8.45 -53.92 -28.55
C GLY A 445 -8.43 -55.31 -27.90
N THR A 446 -9.56 -55.75 -27.33
CA THR A 446 -9.64 -57.10 -26.74
C THR A 446 -9.52 -58.22 -27.78
N PHE A 447 -10.05 -58.00 -28.99
CA PHE A 447 -9.93 -58.96 -30.09
C PHE A 447 -8.47 -59.12 -30.55
N ASP A 448 -7.75 -58.00 -30.70
CA ASP A 448 -6.34 -58.01 -31.10
C ASP A 448 -5.45 -58.72 -30.06
N GLU A 449 -5.70 -58.49 -28.76
CA GLU A 449 -4.99 -59.18 -27.68
C GLU A 449 -5.19 -60.70 -27.72
N GLU A 450 -6.43 -61.15 -27.90
CA GLU A 450 -6.74 -62.58 -28.03
C GLU A 450 -6.15 -63.18 -29.31
N GLN A 451 -6.09 -62.42 -30.41
CA GLN A 451 -5.41 -62.86 -31.63
C GLN A 451 -3.90 -63.08 -31.41
N ILE A 452 -3.23 -62.15 -30.73
CA ILE A 452 -1.81 -62.28 -30.36
C ILE A 452 -1.61 -63.49 -29.43
N ARG A 453 -2.51 -63.70 -28.47
CA ARG A 453 -2.50 -64.86 -27.57
C ARG A 453 -2.64 -66.17 -28.35
N GLN A 454 -3.58 -66.24 -29.28
CA GLN A 454 -3.79 -67.41 -30.14
C GLN A 454 -2.54 -67.71 -30.98
N GLN A 455 -1.94 -66.70 -31.62
CA GLN A 455 -0.69 -66.87 -32.37
C GLN A 455 0.49 -67.30 -31.49
N THR A 456 0.54 -66.85 -30.24
CA THR A 456 1.54 -67.27 -29.26
C THR A 456 1.37 -68.74 -28.88
N LEU A 457 0.14 -69.24 -28.77
CA LEU A 457 -0.15 -70.64 -28.48
C LEU A 457 0.05 -71.55 -29.70
N LEU A 458 -0.30 -71.10 -30.91
CA LEU A 458 -0.34 -71.94 -32.13
C LEU A 458 0.96 -72.05 -32.94
N GLY A 459 1.96 -71.17 -32.79
CA GLY A 459 3.22 -71.24 -33.57
C GLY A 459 4.15 -72.43 -33.26
N GLY A 460 3.61 -73.62 -32.98
CA GLY A 460 4.27 -74.77 -32.37
C GLY A 460 4.65 -75.91 -33.32
N SER A 461 5.55 -75.66 -34.27
CA SER A 461 6.37 -76.72 -34.92
C SER A 461 7.86 -76.41 -34.80
N ASP A 462 8.25 -75.19 -35.16
CA ASP A 462 9.68 -74.80 -35.26
C ASP A 462 10.32 -74.50 -33.89
N ARG A 463 9.50 -74.38 -32.83
CA ARG A 463 9.94 -74.07 -31.45
C ARG A 463 10.56 -75.26 -30.70
N ARG A 464 10.23 -76.51 -31.07
CA ARG A 464 10.63 -77.69 -30.30
C ARG A 464 12.14 -77.91 -30.27
N GLU A 465 12.85 -77.54 -31.34
CA GLU A 465 14.29 -77.74 -31.47
C GLU A 465 15.11 -76.51 -31.04
N LEU A 466 14.55 -75.31 -31.20
CA LEU A 466 15.27 -74.05 -30.98
C LEU A 466 15.29 -73.58 -29.53
N ILE A 467 14.28 -73.92 -28.72
CA ILE A 467 14.24 -73.54 -27.29
C ILE A 467 15.32 -74.28 -26.47
N PRO A 468 15.51 -75.61 -26.61
CA PRO A 468 16.62 -76.29 -25.93
C PRO A 468 18.00 -75.74 -26.34
N GLU A 469 18.14 -75.30 -27.59
CA GLU A 469 19.37 -74.73 -28.12
C GLU A 469 19.70 -73.36 -27.47
N ILE A 470 18.72 -72.45 -27.39
CA ILE A 470 18.94 -71.15 -26.74
C ILE A 470 19.15 -71.32 -25.23
N LEU A 471 18.45 -72.25 -24.57
CA LEU A 471 18.68 -72.55 -23.15
C LEU A 471 20.08 -73.14 -22.90
N LYS A 472 20.56 -74.02 -23.78
CA LYS A 472 21.95 -74.51 -23.74
C LYS A 472 22.94 -73.36 -23.90
N ALA A 473 22.71 -72.46 -24.86
CA ALA A 473 23.57 -71.31 -25.10
C ALA A 473 23.59 -70.32 -23.92
N ILE A 474 22.44 -70.05 -23.29
CA ILE A 474 22.35 -69.25 -22.06
C ILE A 474 23.15 -69.93 -20.93
N ASN A 475 23.05 -71.26 -20.78
CA ASN A 475 23.79 -72.00 -19.77
C ASN A 475 25.31 -71.94 -20.00
N GLU A 476 25.77 -71.97 -21.25
CA GLU A 476 27.19 -71.77 -21.59
C GLU A 476 27.69 -70.35 -21.33
N CYS A 477 26.80 -69.35 -21.30
CA CYS A 477 27.15 -67.96 -20.97
C CYS A 477 27.32 -67.70 -19.47
N LEU A 478 26.89 -68.64 -18.60
CA LEU A 478 27.01 -68.49 -17.16
C LEU A 478 28.47 -68.63 -16.71
N PRO A 479 28.96 -67.76 -15.80
CA PRO A 479 30.31 -67.89 -15.26
C PRO A 479 30.45 -69.20 -14.48
N HIS A 480 31.52 -69.94 -14.77
CA HIS A 480 31.86 -71.20 -14.12
C HIS A 480 33.32 -71.24 -13.65
N GLU A 481 33.59 -71.96 -12.56
CA GLU A 481 34.94 -72.14 -12.01
C GLU A 481 35.73 -73.24 -12.74
N VAL A 482 37.03 -73.03 -12.96
CA VAL A 482 37.92 -73.96 -13.67
C VAL A 482 39.09 -74.40 -12.76
N GLY A 483 39.47 -75.68 -12.81
CA GLY A 483 40.58 -76.23 -12.03
C GLY A 483 40.41 -76.09 -10.50
N ASN A 484 41.48 -75.66 -9.81
CA ASN A 484 41.57 -75.56 -8.34
C ASN A 484 40.58 -74.56 -7.71
N GLN A 485 39.86 -73.76 -8.51
CA GLN A 485 38.83 -72.83 -8.01
C GLN A 485 37.56 -73.54 -7.51
N LYS A 486 37.36 -74.81 -7.88
CA LYS A 486 36.18 -75.60 -7.46
C LYS A 486 36.18 -75.95 -5.97
N ASP A 487 37.35 -75.93 -5.32
CA ASP A 487 37.52 -76.28 -3.90
C ASP A 487 37.30 -75.08 -2.95
N ILE A 488 36.96 -73.90 -3.49
CA ILE A 488 36.71 -72.69 -2.71
C ILE A 488 35.42 -72.86 -1.87
N GLN A 489 35.59 -73.00 -0.56
CA GLN A 489 34.47 -73.10 0.39
C GLN A 489 33.80 -71.75 0.70
N ASN A 490 34.52 -70.64 0.53
CA ASN A 490 33.98 -69.31 0.80
C ASN A 490 33.03 -68.86 -0.33
N LEU A 491 31.75 -68.64 0.01
CA LEU A 491 30.69 -68.24 -0.93
C LEU A 491 31.01 -66.96 -1.70
N LEU A 492 31.60 -65.96 -1.03
CA LEU A 492 31.91 -64.66 -1.62
C LEU A 492 32.96 -64.72 -2.73
N ARG A 493 33.83 -65.74 -2.71
CA ARG A 493 34.92 -65.89 -3.67
C ARG A 493 34.56 -66.82 -4.84
N ARG A 494 33.33 -67.30 -4.91
CA ARG A 494 32.86 -68.18 -5.98
C ARG A 494 32.47 -67.39 -7.21
N ASN A 495 32.96 -67.80 -8.36
CA ASN A 495 32.66 -67.15 -9.65
C ASN A 495 31.42 -67.80 -10.26
N ARG A 496 30.26 -67.64 -9.60
CA ARG A 496 29.01 -68.31 -10.00
C ARG A 496 27.82 -67.37 -9.94
N VAL A 497 26.93 -67.55 -10.90
CA VAL A 497 25.62 -66.89 -10.99
C VAL A 497 24.54 -67.98 -11.02
N HIS A 498 23.49 -67.82 -10.23
CA HIS A 498 22.34 -68.71 -10.21
C HIS A 498 21.16 -68.05 -10.92
N VAL A 499 20.66 -68.65 -12.01
CA VAL A 499 19.43 -68.18 -12.68
C VAL A 499 18.25 -68.94 -12.11
N SER A 500 17.33 -68.23 -11.46
CA SER A 500 16.17 -68.80 -10.80
C SER A 500 14.99 -68.99 -11.75
N TYR A 501 14.81 -68.06 -12.70
CA TYR A 501 13.72 -68.13 -13.69
C TYR A 501 14.19 -67.68 -15.06
N VAL A 502 13.68 -68.36 -16.09
CA VAL A 502 13.77 -67.93 -17.49
C VAL A 502 12.35 -67.85 -18.03
N VAL A 503 11.90 -66.63 -18.34
CA VAL A 503 10.59 -66.37 -18.94
C VAL A 503 10.82 -65.85 -20.36
N HIS A 504 9.97 -66.24 -21.31
CA HIS A 504 9.99 -65.66 -22.64
C HIS A 504 8.59 -65.26 -23.08
N LYS A 505 8.44 -64.06 -23.63
CA LYS A 505 7.17 -63.51 -24.14
C LYS A 505 7.33 -63.12 -25.59
N ARG A 506 6.35 -63.46 -26.44
CA ARG A 506 6.31 -63.01 -27.83
C ARG A 506 5.67 -61.63 -27.90
N HIS A 507 6.30 -60.73 -28.65
CA HIS A 507 5.75 -59.41 -28.96
C HIS A 507 5.49 -59.35 -30.47
N GLY A 508 4.31 -58.84 -30.86
CA GLY A 508 3.94 -58.63 -32.26
C GLY A 508 4.78 -57.53 -32.91
N ASP A 509 4.92 -56.40 -32.23
CA ASP A 509 5.91 -55.37 -32.52
C ASP A 509 6.87 -55.22 -31.33
N LEU A 510 8.14 -55.55 -31.54
CA LEU A 510 9.18 -55.46 -30.52
C LEU A 510 9.53 -54.02 -30.18
N LYS A 511 9.30 -53.07 -31.09
CA LYS A 511 9.62 -51.66 -30.86
C LYS A 511 8.69 -51.05 -29.82
N THR A 512 7.40 -50.96 -30.15
CA THR A 512 6.38 -50.37 -29.26
C THR A 512 6.07 -51.27 -28.06
N GLY A 513 6.15 -52.59 -28.25
CA GLY A 513 5.80 -53.57 -27.23
C GLY A 513 6.83 -53.72 -26.10
N TRP A 514 8.11 -53.48 -26.38
CA TRP A 514 9.22 -53.71 -25.45
C TRP A 514 10.31 -52.63 -25.50
N PHE A 515 10.92 -52.37 -26.65
CA PHE A 515 12.13 -51.53 -26.77
C PHE A 515 11.94 -50.10 -26.26
N ASP A 516 10.84 -49.44 -26.65
CA ASP A 516 10.55 -48.06 -26.23
C ASP A 516 10.33 -47.97 -24.71
N LYS A 517 9.75 -49.02 -24.09
CA LYS A 517 9.56 -49.09 -22.64
C LYS A 517 10.87 -49.31 -21.90
N ILE A 518 11.78 -50.11 -22.46
CA ILE A 518 13.11 -50.37 -21.88
C ILE A 518 14.00 -49.13 -21.96
N LEU A 519 13.95 -48.36 -23.04
CA LEU A 519 14.71 -47.10 -23.15
C LEU A 519 14.20 -46.00 -22.21
N GLN A 520 12.93 -46.06 -21.78
CA GLN A 520 12.39 -45.19 -20.74
C GLN A 520 12.86 -45.61 -19.34
N SER A 521 13.24 -46.87 -19.13
CA SER A 521 13.78 -47.33 -17.85
C SER A 521 15.25 -46.93 -17.69
N VAL A 522 15.60 -46.43 -16.50
CA VAL A 522 16.95 -45.92 -16.19
C VAL A 522 18.01 -47.01 -16.39
N ASP A 523 17.79 -48.20 -15.82
CA ASP A 523 18.74 -49.32 -15.90
C ASP A 523 18.79 -49.93 -17.31
N GLY A 524 17.62 -50.16 -17.92
CA GLY A 524 17.53 -50.76 -19.25
C GLY A 524 18.24 -49.94 -20.33
N ARG A 525 18.17 -48.61 -20.26
CA ARG A 525 18.93 -47.71 -21.13
C ARG A 525 20.42 -47.65 -20.76
N ALA A 526 20.78 -47.67 -19.48
CA ALA A 526 22.17 -47.55 -19.06
C ALA A 526 23.03 -48.75 -19.50
N TYR A 527 22.49 -49.96 -19.35
CA TYR A 527 23.24 -51.19 -19.58
C TYR A 527 23.14 -51.74 -21.01
N MET A 528 22.29 -51.20 -21.88
CA MET A 528 22.23 -51.61 -23.29
C MET A 528 23.48 -51.14 -24.05
N ASP A 529 23.94 -51.91 -25.05
CA ASP A 529 25.07 -51.50 -25.89
C ASP A 529 24.70 -50.26 -26.73
N GLU A 530 25.64 -49.31 -26.93
CA GLU A 530 25.36 -48.07 -27.67
C GLU A 530 24.92 -48.33 -29.12
N THR A 531 25.40 -49.42 -29.74
CA THR A 531 24.96 -49.81 -31.10
C THR A 531 23.51 -50.27 -31.13
N ASP A 532 23.08 -50.98 -30.08
CA ASP A 532 21.73 -51.50 -29.91
C ASP A 532 20.73 -50.40 -29.50
N LYS A 533 21.17 -49.32 -28.82
CA LYS A 533 20.31 -48.17 -28.49
C LYS A 533 19.83 -47.40 -29.73
N GLY A 534 20.66 -47.34 -30.77
CA GLY A 534 20.37 -46.62 -32.01
C GLY A 534 19.57 -47.43 -33.04
N ALA A 535 19.41 -48.74 -32.85
CA ALA A 535 18.86 -49.66 -33.83
C ALA A 535 17.63 -50.42 -33.28
N PRO A 536 16.43 -49.84 -33.27
CA PRO A 536 15.25 -50.49 -32.70
C PRO A 536 14.95 -51.85 -33.35
N PRO A 537 14.64 -52.91 -32.58
CA PRO A 537 14.30 -54.21 -33.12
C PRO A 537 12.98 -54.12 -33.90
N SER A 538 13.01 -54.43 -35.20
CA SER A 538 11.85 -54.33 -36.09
C SER A 538 11.02 -55.61 -36.17
N GLY A 539 9.69 -55.51 -36.16
CA GLY A 539 8.79 -56.65 -36.34
C GLY A 539 8.66 -57.57 -35.12
N SER A 540 8.08 -58.76 -35.32
CA SER A 540 7.76 -59.69 -34.22
C SER A 540 8.97 -60.49 -33.75
N GLY A 541 9.00 -60.83 -32.47
CA GLY A 541 10.00 -61.74 -31.91
C GLY A 541 9.77 -62.00 -30.43
N TYR A 542 10.75 -62.62 -29.78
CA TYR A 542 10.65 -63.00 -28.38
C TYR A 542 11.53 -62.10 -27.53
N VAL A 543 11.06 -61.80 -26.33
CA VAL A 543 11.86 -61.19 -25.27
C VAL A 543 12.06 -62.25 -24.21
N PHE A 544 13.32 -62.58 -23.92
CA PHE A 544 13.70 -63.45 -22.82
C PHE A 544 14.06 -62.61 -21.60
N THR A 545 13.48 -62.97 -20.47
CA THR A 545 13.75 -62.38 -19.16
C THR A 545 14.42 -63.42 -18.28
N LEU A 546 15.68 -63.18 -17.91
CA LEU A 546 16.47 -63.98 -16.99
C LEU A 546 16.46 -63.31 -15.62
N ILE A 547 15.98 -64.02 -14.61
CA ILE A 547 15.99 -63.55 -13.22
C ILE A 547 16.92 -64.44 -12.43
N GLY A 548 17.96 -63.86 -11.83
CA GLY A 548 18.98 -64.60 -11.12
C GLY A 548 19.58 -63.87 -9.93
N GLU A 549 20.45 -64.57 -9.21
CA GLU A 549 21.14 -64.08 -8.04
C GLU A 549 22.60 -64.54 -7.99
N HIS A 550 23.47 -63.73 -7.38
CA HIS A 550 24.85 -64.10 -7.06
C HIS A 550 25.31 -63.48 -5.73
N PHE A 551 26.36 -64.07 -5.18
CA PHE A 551 27.00 -63.65 -3.92
C PHE A 551 28.47 -63.26 -4.13
N HIS A 552 28.93 -63.15 -5.38
CA HIS A 552 30.33 -62.88 -5.70
C HIS A 552 30.81 -61.49 -5.23
N LYS A 553 31.98 -61.45 -4.59
CA LYS A 553 32.67 -60.23 -4.13
C LYS A 553 34.18 -60.32 -4.42
N GLY A 554 34.61 -59.83 -5.58
CA GLY A 554 36.01 -59.74 -6.01
C GLY A 554 36.83 -58.70 -5.24
N GLN A 555 38.13 -58.55 -5.55
CA GLN A 555 38.98 -57.56 -4.87
C GLN A 555 38.83 -56.13 -5.41
N ALA A 556 38.43 -55.99 -6.67
CA ALA A 556 38.21 -54.72 -7.33
C ALA A 556 36.73 -54.29 -7.25
N ALA A 557 36.47 -52.98 -7.18
CA ALA A 557 35.11 -52.44 -7.15
C ALA A 557 34.28 -52.79 -8.41
N GLY A 558 34.93 -53.03 -9.54
CA GLY A 558 34.30 -53.48 -10.80
C GLY A 558 34.00 -54.98 -10.87
N ASP A 559 34.32 -55.74 -9.83
CA ASP A 559 34.17 -57.21 -9.75
C ASP A 559 33.24 -57.61 -8.59
N GLN A 560 32.24 -56.77 -8.32
CA GLN A 560 31.23 -56.97 -7.28
C GLN A 560 29.87 -56.43 -7.75
N LEU A 561 28.78 -56.85 -7.10
CA LEU A 561 27.42 -56.35 -7.33
C LEU A 561 27.02 -56.38 -8.81
N GLN A 562 26.33 -55.35 -9.30
CA GLN A 562 25.85 -55.26 -10.68
C GLN A 562 26.98 -55.29 -11.72
N PHE A 563 28.18 -54.83 -11.37
CA PHE A 563 29.33 -54.83 -12.28
C PHE A 563 29.84 -56.25 -12.57
N TYR A 564 29.71 -57.18 -11.62
CA TYR A 564 30.04 -58.58 -11.85
C TYR A 564 29.12 -59.20 -12.92
N VAL A 565 27.81 -58.97 -12.82
CA VAL A 565 26.82 -59.46 -13.80
C VAL A 565 27.04 -58.81 -15.17
N GLN A 566 27.34 -57.51 -15.19
CA GLN A 566 27.68 -56.76 -16.39
C GLN A 566 28.92 -57.36 -17.08
N ASN A 567 30.01 -57.54 -16.34
CA ASN A 567 31.30 -57.95 -16.90
C ASN A 567 31.36 -59.44 -17.26
N THR A 568 30.49 -60.27 -16.68
CA THR A 568 30.43 -61.72 -16.95
C THR A 568 29.24 -62.08 -17.85
N LEU A 569 28.06 -62.24 -17.27
CA LEU A 569 26.88 -62.78 -17.94
C LEU A 569 26.41 -61.87 -19.09
N LEU A 570 26.31 -60.55 -18.87
CA LEU A 570 25.85 -59.62 -19.91
C LEU A 570 26.86 -59.55 -21.07
N THR A 571 28.16 -59.49 -20.78
CA THR A 571 29.22 -59.56 -21.80
C THR A 571 29.19 -60.88 -22.57
N ASN A 572 28.99 -62.02 -21.90
CA ASN A 572 28.90 -63.33 -22.55
C ASN A 572 27.67 -63.43 -23.47
N LEU A 573 26.54 -62.84 -23.08
CA LEU A 573 25.35 -62.75 -23.93
C LEU A 573 25.55 -61.88 -25.19
N ARG A 574 26.59 -61.03 -25.23
CA ARG A 574 26.95 -60.20 -26.40
C ARG A 574 27.91 -60.85 -27.37
N GLN A 575 28.44 -62.03 -27.03
CA GLN A 575 29.39 -62.72 -27.89
C GLN A 575 28.80 -63.01 -29.27
N PRO A 576 29.63 -63.04 -30.34
CA PRO A 576 29.16 -63.25 -31.71
C PRO A 576 28.39 -64.58 -31.87
N LYS A 577 28.71 -65.59 -31.06
CA LYS A 577 27.96 -66.85 -30.98
C LYS A 577 26.48 -66.64 -30.63
N MET A 578 26.17 -65.75 -29.69
CA MET A 578 24.80 -65.44 -29.28
C MET A 578 24.07 -64.62 -30.36
N LYS A 579 24.77 -63.68 -31.01
CA LYS A 579 24.22 -62.95 -32.17
C LYS A 579 23.88 -63.89 -33.34
N ALA A 580 24.70 -64.92 -33.58
CA ALA A 580 24.41 -65.94 -34.61
C ALA A 580 23.17 -66.79 -34.31
N LEU A 581 22.84 -66.97 -33.02
CA LEU A 581 21.58 -67.60 -32.58
C LEU A 581 20.38 -66.65 -32.65
N GLY A 582 20.61 -65.38 -33.01
CA GLY A 582 19.59 -64.35 -33.14
C GLY A 582 19.27 -63.62 -31.84
N VAL A 583 20.17 -63.66 -30.85
CA VAL A 583 20.07 -62.84 -29.64
C VAL A 583 20.63 -61.45 -29.91
N THR A 584 19.83 -60.43 -29.58
CA THR A 584 20.16 -59.01 -29.76
C THR A 584 19.66 -58.20 -28.57
N HIS A 585 20.20 -57.00 -28.36
CA HIS A 585 19.75 -56.07 -27.33
C HIS A 585 19.76 -56.61 -25.88
N PRO A 586 20.78 -57.36 -25.43
CA PRO A 586 20.83 -57.77 -24.02
C PRO A 586 21.12 -56.57 -23.12
N THR A 587 20.25 -56.37 -22.13
CA THR A 587 20.37 -55.31 -21.13
C THR A 587 19.93 -55.78 -19.74
N ILE A 588 20.46 -55.13 -18.70
CA ILE A 588 20.00 -55.33 -17.31
C ILE A 588 18.83 -54.37 -17.09
N THR A 589 17.66 -54.90 -16.75
CA THR A 589 16.43 -54.10 -16.57
C THR A 589 16.14 -53.77 -15.12
N SER A 590 16.68 -54.55 -14.18
CA SER A 590 16.57 -54.31 -12.75
C SER A 590 17.72 -55.00 -12.02
N PHE A 591 18.24 -54.37 -10.97
CA PHE A 591 19.14 -55.00 -10.02
C PHE A 591 18.81 -54.57 -8.58
N LYS A 592 19.03 -55.46 -7.63
CA LYS A 592 18.79 -55.21 -6.20
C LYS A 592 19.86 -55.90 -5.38
N SER A 593 20.51 -55.16 -4.48
CA SER A 593 21.45 -55.70 -3.51
C SER A 593 20.79 -55.78 -2.13
N ASP A 594 20.79 -56.97 -1.54
CA ASP A 594 20.24 -57.27 -0.22
C ASP A 594 21.31 -57.94 0.64
N VAL A 595 21.38 -57.63 1.94
CA VAL A 595 22.30 -58.33 2.87
C VAL A 595 21.58 -59.52 3.50
N VAL A 596 22.14 -60.71 3.32
CA VAL A 596 21.53 -61.99 3.72
C VAL A 596 22.44 -62.73 4.71
N ASN A 597 21.84 -63.36 5.73
CA ASN A 597 22.58 -64.13 6.75
C ASN A 597 22.96 -65.53 6.23
N TYR A 598 24.21 -65.75 5.86
CA TYR A 598 24.71 -67.04 5.39
C TYR A 598 25.20 -67.93 6.55
N ASP A 599 24.83 -69.21 6.52
CA ASP A 599 25.38 -70.25 7.41
C ASP A 599 26.50 -71.02 6.66
N PRO A 600 27.79 -70.81 7.01
CA PRO A 600 28.90 -71.49 6.35
C PRO A 600 28.96 -73.00 6.62
N THR A 601 28.19 -73.53 7.58
CA THR A 601 28.12 -74.97 7.89
C THR A 601 26.97 -75.69 7.20
N GLY A 602 26.03 -74.95 6.59
CA GLY A 602 24.89 -75.49 5.83
C GLY A 602 23.89 -76.32 6.65
N ARG A 603 23.81 -76.11 7.97
CA ARG A 603 23.05 -77.00 8.89
C ARG A 603 21.68 -76.47 9.30
N VAL A 604 21.31 -75.23 8.93
CA VAL A 604 19.97 -74.67 9.20
C VAL A 604 19.32 -74.16 7.90
N LYS A 605 18.06 -74.55 7.65
CA LYS A 605 17.23 -73.97 6.58
C LYS A 605 16.83 -72.55 6.96
N MET A 606 17.13 -71.57 6.10
CA MET A 606 16.70 -70.17 6.23
C MET A 606 15.16 -70.07 6.22
N SER A 607 14.56 -69.62 7.32
CA SER A 607 13.13 -69.26 7.37
C SER A 607 12.99 -67.76 7.06
N ALA A 608 12.17 -67.42 6.07
CA ALA A 608 11.86 -66.03 5.72
C ALA A 608 11.00 -65.37 6.81
N THR A 609 11.45 -64.20 7.28
CA THR A 609 10.76 -63.37 8.27
C THR A 609 9.79 -62.40 7.60
N SER A 610 8.59 -62.33 8.17
CA SER A 610 7.67 -61.19 8.30
C SER A 610 7.28 -60.36 7.06
N GLY A 611 6.02 -60.50 6.65
CA GLY A 611 5.32 -59.49 5.87
C GLY A 611 3.87 -59.88 5.53
N GLY A 612 2.92 -59.37 6.33
CA GLY A 612 1.58 -58.95 5.89
C GLY A 612 0.62 -60.01 5.34
N ALA A 613 -0.37 -60.36 6.16
CA ALA A 613 -1.52 -61.18 5.81
C ALA A 613 -2.46 -60.49 4.80
N GLY A 614 -3.02 -61.28 3.87
CA GLY A 614 -4.08 -60.83 2.97
C GLY A 614 -4.36 -61.80 1.82
N ALA A 615 -4.61 -63.08 2.08
CA ALA A 615 -5.19 -63.98 1.07
C ALA A 615 -6.08 -65.03 1.71
N ALA A 616 -7.29 -65.11 1.17
CA ALA A 616 -8.43 -65.87 1.62
C ALA A 616 -8.23 -67.39 1.54
N THR A 617 -8.93 -68.03 2.46
CA THR A 617 -9.31 -69.44 2.52
C THR A 617 -9.76 -70.04 1.18
N PHE A 618 -9.19 -71.20 0.83
CA PHE A 618 -9.88 -72.24 0.06
C PHE A 618 -9.61 -73.59 0.73
N GLY A 619 -10.69 -74.33 0.99
CA GLY A 619 -10.68 -75.56 1.77
C GLY A 619 -10.45 -76.83 0.93
N GLY A 620 -10.12 -77.92 1.64
CA GLY A 620 -10.36 -79.29 1.16
C GLY A 620 -9.23 -80.30 1.40
N PHE A 621 -9.49 -81.22 2.34
CA PHE A 621 -8.96 -82.60 2.47
C PHE A 621 -7.55 -82.88 3.06
N GLY A 622 -7.53 -83.28 4.34
CA GLY A 622 -7.33 -84.70 4.71
C GLY A 622 -5.92 -85.28 4.98
N ALA A 623 -5.40 -85.01 6.19
CA ALA A 623 -4.56 -85.88 7.07
C ALA A 623 -3.10 -86.26 6.68
N PRO A 624 -2.22 -86.73 7.62
CA PRO A 624 -2.30 -86.80 9.08
C PRO A 624 -1.15 -86.09 9.82
N ALA A 625 -1.29 -85.99 11.15
CA ALA A 625 -0.33 -85.43 12.09
C ALA A 625 1.00 -86.19 12.15
N ALA A 626 2.12 -85.47 12.15
CA ALA A 626 3.44 -86.01 12.47
C ALA A 626 4.19 -85.12 13.48
N ALA A 627 4.23 -85.65 14.72
CA ALA A 627 5.20 -85.48 15.79
C ALA A 627 6.10 -84.21 15.82
N LYS A 628 5.92 -83.40 16.88
CA LYS A 628 6.92 -82.45 17.39
C LYS A 628 8.20 -83.20 17.77
N ARG A 629 9.25 -83.08 16.95
CA ARG A 629 10.61 -83.49 17.31
C ARG A 629 11.36 -82.28 17.88
N LYS A 630 11.60 -82.27 19.19
CA LYS A 630 12.54 -81.35 19.86
C LYS A 630 13.93 -81.59 19.27
N THR A 631 14.46 -80.65 18.49
CA THR A 631 15.88 -80.60 18.14
C THR A 631 16.53 -79.40 18.81
N THR A 632 17.47 -79.72 19.69
CA THR A 632 18.45 -78.87 20.36
C THR A 632 19.06 -77.86 19.39
N ALA A 633 18.81 -76.57 19.62
CA ALA A 633 19.42 -75.48 18.87
C ALA A 633 20.92 -75.43 19.21
N LYS A 634 21.77 -75.87 18.28
CA LYS A 634 23.19 -75.50 18.29
C LYS A 634 23.29 -74.05 17.82
N ASN A 635 23.97 -73.20 18.58
CA ASN A 635 24.26 -71.81 18.18
C ASN A 635 25.07 -71.83 16.87
N VAL A 636 24.42 -71.52 15.76
CA VAL A 636 25.05 -71.33 14.45
C VAL A 636 25.49 -69.87 14.35
N LYS A 637 26.75 -69.64 14.00
CA LYS A 637 27.29 -68.29 13.76
C LYS A 637 27.00 -67.91 12.32
N PHE A 638 26.01 -67.04 12.11
CA PHE A 638 25.66 -66.53 10.79
C PHE A 638 26.62 -65.41 10.38
N GLU A 639 27.04 -65.43 9.11
CA GLU A 639 27.82 -64.37 8.48
C GLU A 639 26.91 -63.52 7.58
N LYS A 640 27.02 -62.19 7.64
CA LYS A 640 26.27 -61.32 6.74
C LYS A 640 26.98 -61.25 5.40
N VAL A 641 26.26 -61.58 4.33
CA VAL A 641 26.78 -61.68 2.97
C VAL A 641 25.91 -60.86 2.02
N ASP A 642 26.53 -60.10 1.12
CA ASP A 642 25.84 -59.31 0.11
C ASP A 642 25.29 -60.24 -1.00
N LYS A 643 23.98 -60.21 -1.23
CA LYS A 643 23.28 -60.93 -2.28
C LYS A 643 22.80 -59.94 -3.33
N THR A 644 23.21 -60.13 -4.57
CA THR A 644 22.71 -59.33 -5.69
C THR A 644 21.72 -60.15 -6.50
N THR A 645 20.49 -59.63 -6.64
CA THR A 645 19.45 -60.16 -7.54
C THR A 645 19.39 -59.27 -8.77
N PHE A 646 19.31 -59.87 -9.96
CA PHE A 646 19.28 -59.14 -11.22
C PHE A 646 18.22 -59.70 -12.16
N GLN A 647 17.76 -58.83 -13.06
CA GLN A 647 16.92 -59.17 -14.20
C GLN A 647 17.60 -58.70 -15.48
N ILE A 648 17.84 -59.63 -16.41
CA ILE A 648 18.37 -59.36 -17.74
C ILE A 648 17.27 -59.63 -18.75
N GLU A 649 17.11 -58.73 -19.71
CA GLU A 649 16.23 -58.94 -20.86
C GLU A 649 17.01 -58.86 -22.17
N PHE A 650 16.65 -59.71 -23.12
CA PHE A 650 17.18 -59.67 -24.47
C PHE A 650 16.14 -60.09 -25.50
N VAL A 651 16.29 -59.60 -26.72
CA VAL A 651 15.47 -59.98 -27.86
C VAL A 651 16.05 -61.22 -28.51
N TRP A 652 15.21 -62.21 -28.75
CA TRP A 652 15.54 -63.39 -29.52
C TRP A 652 14.64 -63.50 -30.75
N LYS A 653 15.27 -63.50 -31.92
CA LYS A 653 14.65 -63.86 -33.19
C LYS A 653 15.35 -65.12 -33.69
N PRO A 654 14.69 -66.29 -33.65
CA PRO A 654 15.36 -67.54 -33.99
C PRO A 654 15.92 -67.51 -35.42
N THR A 655 17.23 -67.66 -35.56
CA THR A 655 17.87 -67.93 -36.85
C THR A 655 17.89 -69.45 -37.05
N PRO A 656 17.24 -70.02 -38.07
CA PRO A 656 17.24 -71.47 -38.28
C PRO A 656 18.65 -72.00 -38.64
N PRO A 657 19.00 -73.26 -38.31
CA PRO A 657 20.35 -73.82 -38.55
C PRO A 657 20.83 -73.71 -40.01
N SER A 658 19.92 -73.83 -40.98
CA SER A 658 20.20 -73.67 -42.41
C SER A 658 20.71 -72.27 -42.76
N ALA A 659 20.15 -71.22 -42.14
CA ALA A 659 20.58 -69.84 -42.36
C ALA A 659 21.93 -69.53 -41.69
N ARG A 660 22.29 -70.25 -40.63
CA ARG A 660 23.58 -70.07 -39.92
C ARG A 660 24.77 -70.67 -40.68
N GLN A 661 24.56 -71.80 -41.37
CA GLN A 661 25.62 -72.42 -42.19
C GLN A 661 26.00 -71.55 -43.38
N VAL A 662 25.03 -70.85 -43.99
CA VAL A 662 25.28 -69.89 -45.07
C VAL A 662 26.05 -68.67 -44.56
N ALA A 663 25.70 -68.13 -43.38
CA ALA A 663 26.41 -67.01 -42.77
C ALA A 663 27.86 -67.34 -42.38
N ALA A 664 28.13 -68.58 -41.93
CA ALA A 664 29.47 -69.04 -41.57
C ALA A 664 30.39 -69.24 -42.79
N ALA A 665 29.84 -69.59 -43.96
CA ALA A 665 30.60 -69.76 -45.21
C ALA A 665 31.07 -68.43 -45.84
N THR A 666 30.49 -67.29 -45.43
CA THR A 666 30.73 -65.95 -46.01
C THR A 666 31.57 -65.00 -45.13
N ALA A 667 32.11 -65.45 -44.00
CA ALA A 667 32.95 -64.62 -43.12
C ALA A 667 34.41 -64.50 -43.66
N PRO A 668 35.04 -63.30 -43.68
CA PRO A 668 36.37 -63.13 -44.24
C PRO A 668 37.45 -63.59 -43.23
N GLY A 669 38.17 -64.68 -43.53
CA GLY A 669 39.36 -65.07 -42.77
C GLY A 669 39.65 -66.56 -42.53
N ALA A 670 39.16 -67.50 -43.37
CA ALA A 670 39.64 -68.89 -43.33
C ALA A 670 40.39 -69.23 -44.63
N GLN A 671 41.71 -69.32 -44.57
CA GLN A 671 42.54 -69.88 -45.64
C GLN A 671 42.28 -71.40 -45.77
N PRO A 672 42.29 -71.96 -46.99
CA PRO A 672 42.14 -73.39 -47.20
C PRO A 672 43.47 -74.12 -46.97
N GLY A 673 43.47 -75.04 -46.00
CA GLY A 673 44.49 -76.08 -45.87
C GLY A 673 44.29 -77.16 -46.93
N ALA A 674 45.36 -77.40 -47.68
CA ALA A 674 45.59 -78.39 -48.73
C ALA A 674 44.70 -79.64 -48.77
N ALA A 675 44.23 -79.95 -49.98
CA ALA A 675 43.78 -81.26 -50.41
C ALA A 675 44.94 -82.28 -50.39
N ALA A 676 44.64 -83.52 -50.00
CA ALA A 676 45.38 -84.70 -50.46
C ALA A 676 44.56 -85.38 -51.57
N PRO A 677 45.17 -85.81 -52.69
CA PRO A 677 44.54 -86.76 -53.61
C PRO A 677 44.93 -88.19 -53.21
N GLY A 678 43.93 -89.07 -53.05
CA GLY A 678 44.13 -90.50 -52.75
C GLY A 678 43.33 -90.97 -51.55
#